data_AF-A0AA43EAT8-F1
#
_entry.id   AF-A0AA43EAT8-F1
#
_cell.length_a   1.000
_cell.length_b   1.000
_cell.length_c   1.000
_cell.angle_alpha   90.00
_cell.angle_beta   90.00
_cell.angle_gamma   90.00
#
_symmetry.space_group_name_H-M   'P 1'
#
loop_
_entity.id
_entity.type
_entity.pdbx_description
1 polymer ?
#
loop_
_entity_poly.entity_id
_entity_poly.type
_entity_poly.pdbx_seq_one_letter_code
_entity_poly.pdbx_strand_id
1 'polypeptide(L)'
;MRTRSAVAILATVLGVVSLSAVSTFAQYPGKNQLPIAPTAIPKFVDPLPHFAGARVDATQPGTPLTVELMSLDQQALSTGTVLGNGTVVGNGAGLTHVWGYRVSNGAVTRGPLWPSFTIEAKRGVPLDVLYLNSLNESYDAVNIAVDQTLHWAMGTHSMDLYTGDVPATVHLHGGEVPAWSDGGPDSWFTPSGLAGGHAAQTNVYHYPNTQEAATLWYHDHALGATRLNVYAGTAGFYFLRDNAEDALHLPGWSGDGKVQEFNAATGTFGAAYLPEIEIAIQDRMFDTNGQLYWPAGGPFGMMPPNPTVHPYWTPEFIGDIITVNGKTWPYLSVAPRKYRFRLLNGSNARFYELWLQDLASGTMGPTIYQVGTDGGLLDTPVAIAGKLLIAPGERADLVIDFSQVTSPSGVWTLKNSGNAPYPKGTPPKGSTLGQIMQFRVDGGLAGADNSVITGRTTPMVKLANFLSGTPAVPVNKQRQLTLNEVMGPGGPLEVLVNNTKWAGHSTRPYNDFTMDPSGTSNTMYSEITQEGQTEVWQIINMTADAHPIHLHLVQFQLLSRQKFNTNRYAKVYNSAFVAAGFPLGFEGGWGPPLNYGTGNDPAGTNWTPFLGGNPDVTPHLQGMPKPTLPNEMGWKDTFIMYPGEVTTVIARWAPTDAPAAAPANSLWFDFNPNGGHGYVWHCHIIDHEDNEMMRPYLVTANTNAPGGRNTSPFYLGYYNTHPAAAALASFSPGSMDDGGAAPRTSGLPTAYSLGQNTPNPFNPTTQIRFALPAESRVSLVVYNVAGQKVATLIDDTAPAGYHTVELDAANLASGVYFYRLDAGNFSQTRKMVLLK
;
A
#
# COMPACT_ATOMS: atom_id res chain seq x y z
N MET A 1 65.58 8.72 -20.48
CA MET A 1 65.15 7.94 -19.30
C MET A 1 64.18 8.82 -18.52
N ARG A 2 62.86 8.66 -18.72
CA ARG A 2 61.96 7.62 -18.18
C ARG A 2 61.55 7.93 -16.72
N THR A 3 60.29 8.05 -16.33
CA THR A 3 59.00 8.21 -17.03
C THR A 3 57.95 8.49 -15.94
N ARG A 4 57.18 9.58 -16.08
CA ARG A 4 55.89 9.80 -15.41
C ARG A 4 54.80 9.40 -16.42
N SER A 5 53.93 8.44 -16.09
CA SER A 5 52.71 8.02 -16.81
C SER A 5 51.98 7.02 -15.88
N ALA A 6 50.67 6.95 -15.71
CA ALA A 6 49.55 7.51 -16.43
C ALA A 6 48.36 7.69 -15.45
N VAL A 7 47.93 8.94 -15.26
CA VAL A 7 46.58 9.33 -14.84
C VAL A 7 46.31 10.59 -15.67
N ALA A 8 45.14 10.66 -16.30
CA ALA A 8 44.71 11.71 -17.26
C ALA A 8 45.06 11.48 -18.74
N ILE A 9 44.48 10.45 -19.37
CA ILE A 9 43.97 10.52 -20.76
C ILE A 9 42.76 9.56 -20.86
N LEU A 10 41.56 10.03 -20.53
CA LEU A 10 40.30 9.60 -21.17
C LEU A 10 39.14 10.57 -20.87
N ALA A 11 39.45 11.86 -20.90
CA ALA A 11 38.45 12.91 -21.00
C ALA A 11 38.84 13.72 -22.24
N THR A 12 37.88 14.01 -23.12
CA THR A 12 38.04 14.87 -24.32
C THR A 12 38.42 14.18 -25.65
N VAL A 13 37.66 13.18 -26.12
CA VAL A 13 37.33 13.02 -27.55
C VAL A 13 36.01 12.25 -27.67
N LEU A 14 34.88 12.95 -27.76
CA LEU A 14 33.66 12.57 -28.51
C LEU A 14 32.61 13.67 -28.32
N GLY A 15 32.98 14.88 -28.74
CA GLY A 15 32.03 15.91 -29.15
C GLY A 15 32.00 15.91 -30.68
N VAL A 16 30.80 15.89 -31.23
CA VAL A 16 30.46 16.00 -32.66
C VAL A 16 30.53 14.68 -33.46
N VAL A 17 29.51 13.84 -33.27
CA VAL A 17 28.96 12.97 -34.34
C VAL A 17 27.44 13.11 -34.33
N SER A 18 26.95 13.85 -35.33
CA SER A 18 25.62 13.82 -35.97
C SER A 18 24.34 13.79 -35.12
N LEU A 19 23.59 14.91 -35.20
CA LEU A 19 22.14 14.90 -35.37
C LEU A 19 21.77 13.98 -36.56
N SER A 20 21.56 12.70 -36.30
CA SER A 20 20.77 11.77 -37.14
C SER A 20 20.81 10.35 -36.57
N ALA A 21 20.27 10.18 -35.36
CA ALA A 21 19.76 8.90 -34.84
C ALA A 21 18.89 9.16 -33.60
N VAL A 22 17.75 9.82 -33.79
CA VAL A 22 16.62 9.66 -32.87
C VAL A 22 16.01 8.30 -33.17
N SER A 23 16.68 7.24 -32.75
CA SER A 23 16.14 5.88 -32.79
C SER A 23 15.92 5.43 -31.35
N THR A 24 14.65 5.46 -30.95
CA THR A 24 13.98 4.58 -29.98
C THR A 24 14.45 4.66 -28.52
N PHE A 25 14.09 5.74 -27.82
CA PHE A 25 13.93 5.76 -26.36
C PHE A 25 12.51 5.32 -25.95
N ALA A 26 11.97 4.33 -26.66
CA ALA A 26 10.68 3.72 -26.36
C ALA A 26 10.86 2.74 -25.20
N GLN A 27 10.30 3.08 -24.06
CA GLN A 27 10.40 2.28 -22.87
C GLN A 27 9.50 1.05 -22.86
N TYR A 28 8.22 1.23 -23.17
CA TYR A 28 7.34 0.12 -23.44
C TYR A 28 7.66 -0.37 -24.85
N PRO A 29 7.99 -1.66 -25.05
CA PRO A 29 8.36 -2.18 -26.37
C PRO A 29 7.34 -1.75 -27.44
N GLY A 30 7.80 -0.96 -28.42
CA GLY A 30 6.98 -0.54 -29.57
C GLY A 30 6.15 0.74 -29.43
N LYS A 31 6.14 1.44 -28.28
CA LYS A 31 5.29 2.64 -28.10
C LYS A 31 5.96 4.00 -28.39
N ASN A 32 7.29 4.04 -28.55
CA ASN A 32 8.06 5.27 -28.88
C ASN A 32 7.67 6.51 -28.04
N GLN A 33 7.37 6.32 -26.74
CA GLN A 33 7.07 7.44 -25.85
C GLN A 33 8.27 8.37 -25.69
N LEU A 34 8.00 9.67 -25.67
CA LEU A 34 8.99 10.71 -25.37
C LEU A 34 8.53 11.45 -24.12
N PRO A 35 9.32 11.55 -23.05
CA PRO A 35 8.90 12.26 -21.84
C PRO A 35 8.70 13.75 -22.12
N ILE A 36 7.62 14.33 -21.60
CA ILE A 36 7.40 15.78 -21.66
C ILE A 36 8.31 16.49 -20.64
N ALA A 37 8.92 17.59 -21.05
CA ALA A 37 9.75 18.38 -20.12
C ALA A 37 8.87 19.01 -19.01
N PRO A 38 9.20 18.86 -17.72
CA PRO A 38 8.42 19.47 -16.62
C PRO A 38 8.30 21.00 -16.68
N THR A 39 9.20 21.68 -17.40
CA THR A 39 9.16 23.13 -17.62
C THR A 39 8.19 23.55 -18.72
N ALA A 40 7.71 22.62 -19.54
CA ALA A 40 6.72 22.89 -20.59
C ALA A 40 5.28 22.90 -20.07
N ILE A 41 5.05 22.38 -18.85
CA ILE A 41 3.74 22.33 -18.21
C ILE A 41 3.51 23.63 -17.42
N PRO A 42 2.45 24.41 -17.73
CA PRO A 42 2.07 25.57 -16.93
C PRO A 42 1.75 25.17 -15.48
N LYS A 43 2.20 25.97 -14.51
CA LYS A 43 1.97 25.70 -13.09
C LYS A 43 0.92 26.64 -12.52
N PHE A 44 0.12 26.12 -11.59
CA PHE A 44 -0.86 26.87 -10.81
C PHE A 44 -1.93 27.55 -11.68
N VAL A 45 -2.28 26.93 -12.80
CA VAL A 45 -3.31 27.46 -13.72
C VAL A 45 -4.68 26.86 -13.48
N ASP A 46 -4.73 25.63 -12.98
CA ASP A 46 -5.96 24.90 -12.69
C ASP A 46 -6.21 24.80 -11.17
N PRO A 47 -7.48 24.85 -10.74
CA PRO A 47 -7.82 24.62 -9.34
C PRO A 47 -7.52 23.18 -8.92
N LEU A 48 -7.32 22.96 -7.62
CA LEU A 48 -7.13 21.65 -7.01
C LEU A 48 -8.45 20.87 -7.10
N PRO A 49 -8.46 19.67 -7.71
CA PRO A 49 -9.59 18.76 -7.55
C PRO A 49 -9.69 18.33 -6.09
N HIS A 50 -10.84 18.50 -5.45
CA HIS A 50 -11.12 17.97 -4.12
C HIS A 50 -12.60 17.60 -3.98
N PHE A 51 -12.92 16.90 -2.91
CA PHE A 51 -14.21 16.25 -2.68
C PHE A 51 -14.96 16.83 -1.48
N ALA A 52 -14.49 17.90 -0.84
CA ALA A 52 -15.27 18.60 0.18
C ALA A 52 -16.68 18.96 -0.33
N GLY A 53 -17.71 18.46 0.35
CA GLY A 53 -19.12 18.57 -0.07
C GLY A 53 -19.59 17.55 -1.12
N ALA A 54 -18.70 16.67 -1.60
CA ALA A 54 -18.98 15.64 -2.60
C ALA A 54 -18.52 14.22 -2.22
N ARG A 55 -17.94 14.04 -1.02
CA ARG A 55 -17.52 12.75 -0.45
C ARG A 55 -18.66 11.73 -0.42
N VAL A 56 -18.31 10.44 -0.39
CA VAL A 56 -19.27 9.34 -0.28
C VAL A 56 -19.50 9.02 1.18
N ASP A 57 -20.70 9.31 1.67
CA ASP A 57 -21.09 9.08 3.06
C ASP A 57 -21.42 7.60 3.31
N ALA A 58 -20.64 6.97 4.18
CA ALA A 58 -20.84 5.62 4.72
C ALA A 58 -20.89 5.64 6.26
N THR A 59 -21.35 6.75 6.85
CA THR A 59 -21.42 6.92 8.32
C THR A 59 -22.63 6.26 8.97
N GLN A 60 -23.58 5.75 8.18
CA GLN A 60 -24.81 5.12 8.66
C GLN A 60 -24.70 3.59 8.66
N PRO A 61 -25.23 2.90 9.70
CA PRO A 61 -25.25 1.43 9.74
C PRO A 61 -25.99 0.82 8.55
N GLY A 62 -25.45 -0.27 8.00
CA GLY A 62 -26.05 -0.99 6.88
C GLY A 62 -25.94 -0.28 5.53
N THR A 63 -25.13 0.77 5.42
CA THR A 63 -24.86 1.44 4.14
C THR A 63 -24.16 0.45 3.20
N PRO A 64 -24.73 0.09 2.04
CA PRO A 64 -24.04 -0.77 1.09
C PRO A 64 -22.89 0.02 0.47
N LEU A 65 -21.68 -0.51 0.47
CA LEU A 65 -20.53 0.17 -0.12
C LEU A 65 -19.93 -0.69 -1.24
N THR A 66 -19.75 -0.12 -2.42
CA THR A 66 -19.10 -0.77 -3.56
C THR A 66 -17.97 0.11 -4.06
N VAL A 67 -16.80 -0.48 -4.23
CA VAL A 67 -15.60 0.16 -4.76
C VAL A 67 -15.13 -0.65 -5.96
N GLU A 68 -15.09 -0.01 -7.13
CA GLU A 68 -14.87 -0.71 -8.39
C GLU A 68 -13.73 -0.08 -9.17
N LEU A 69 -12.72 -0.90 -9.45
CA LEU A 69 -11.57 -0.55 -10.27
C LEU A 69 -11.97 -0.50 -11.74
N MET A 70 -11.70 0.63 -12.39
CA MET A 70 -12.02 0.88 -13.79
C MET A 70 -10.96 1.80 -14.43
N SER A 71 -10.91 1.83 -15.76
CA SER A 71 -10.16 2.85 -16.49
C SER A 71 -10.95 4.15 -16.66
N LEU A 72 -10.24 5.26 -16.82
CA LEU A 72 -10.79 6.58 -17.06
C LEU A 72 -9.82 7.47 -17.85
N ASP A 73 -10.37 8.50 -18.50
CA ASP A 73 -9.60 9.59 -19.07
C ASP A 73 -9.77 10.85 -18.21
N GLN A 74 -8.66 11.34 -17.65
CA GLN A 74 -8.64 12.49 -16.73
C GLN A 74 -7.71 13.59 -17.26
N GLN A 75 -8.10 14.86 -17.11
CA GLN A 75 -7.22 15.98 -17.43
C GLN A 75 -6.17 16.16 -16.32
N ALA A 76 -5.14 15.31 -16.29
CA ALA A 76 -4.09 15.35 -15.28
C ALA A 76 -3.08 16.47 -15.52
N LEU A 77 -2.68 16.69 -16.77
CA LEU A 77 -1.83 17.81 -17.15
C LEU A 77 -2.56 19.16 -17.02
N SER A 78 -1.82 20.20 -16.68
CA SER A 78 -2.34 21.57 -16.56
C SER A 78 -2.88 22.09 -17.89
N THR A 79 -3.98 22.84 -17.83
CA THR A 79 -4.54 23.59 -18.97
C THR A 79 -3.47 24.49 -19.59
N GLY A 80 -3.41 24.52 -20.92
CA GLY A 80 -2.42 25.27 -21.68
C GLY A 80 -1.12 24.51 -21.97
N THR A 81 -0.95 23.29 -21.45
CA THR A 81 0.16 22.42 -21.87
C THR A 81 0.00 22.09 -23.36
N VAL A 82 1.05 22.30 -24.17
CA VAL A 82 1.04 21.96 -25.60
C VAL A 82 1.68 20.59 -25.78
N LEU A 83 0.90 19.62 -26.24
CA LEU A 83 1.34 18.26 -26.53
C LEU A 83 2.13 18.20 -27.83
N GLY A 84 2.89 17.13 -28.04
CA GLY A 84 3.76 16.93 -29.20
C GLY A 84 3.02 16.91 -30.54
N ASN A 85 1.72 16.61 -30.54
CA ASN A 85 0.85 16.68 -31.72
C ASN A 85 0.19 18.08 -31.93
N GLY A 86 0.53 19.08 -31.11
CA GLY A 86 -0.03 20.42 -31.16
C GLY A 86 -1.35 20.61 -30.39
N THR A 87 -1.89 19.56 -29.77
CA THR A 87 -3.08 19.66 -28.90
C THR A 87 -2.75 20.50 -27.68
N VAL A 88 -3.61 21.48 -27.37
CA VAL A 88 -3.52 22.26 -26.14
C VAL A 88 -4.43 21.62 -25.10
N VAL A 89 -3.88 21.19 -23.96
CA VAL A 89 -4.63 20.59 -22.86
C VAL A 89 -5.65 21.61 -22.32
N GLY A 90 -6.89 21.16 -22.11
CA GLY A 90 -7.98 22.00 -21.62
C GLY A 90 -9.31 21.70 -22.33
N ASN A 91 -10.44 22.07 -21.71
CA ASN A 91 -11.78 21.87 -22.27
C ASN A 91 -12.04 20.43 -22.76
N GLY A 92 -11.52 19.43 -22.04
CA GLY A 92 -11.67 18.01 -22.38
C GLY A 92 -10.67 17.48 -23.42
N ALA A 93 -9.73 18.30 -23.90
CA ALA A 93 -8.64 17.86 -24.78
C ALA A 93 -7.37 17.51 -23.99
N GLY A 94 -6.59 16.56 -24.52
CA GLY A 94 -5.30 16.14 -23.94
C GLY A 94 -5.45 15.40 -22.61
N LEU A 95 -6.46 14.52 -22.52
CA LEU A 95 -6.70 13.70 -21.34
C LEU A 95 -5.62 12.60 -21.22
N THR A 96 -5.29 12.27 -19.98
CA THR A 96 -4.42 11.16 -19.62
C THR A 96 -5.29 9.95 -19.31
N HIS A 97 -4.98 8.83 -19.95
CA HIS A 97 -5.59 7.55 -19.65
C HIS A 97 -4.96 6.96 -18.38
N VAL A 98 -5.78 6.66 -17.38
CA VAL A 98 -5.39 6.20 -16.04
C VAL A 98 -6.41 5.22 -15.49
N TRP A 99 -6.13 4.65 -14.33
CA TRP A 99 -7.07 3.83 -13.55
C TRP A 99 -7.55 4.57 -12.31
N GLY A 100 -8.71 4.16 -11.80
CA GLY A 100 -9.28 4.75 -10.60
C GLY A 100 -10.46 3.95 -10.08
N TYR A 101 -10.91 4.30 -8.88
CA TYR A 101 -12.04 3.62 -8.25
C TYR A 101 -13.33 4.42 -8.39
N ARG A 102 -14.36 3.77 -8.93
CA ARG A 102 -15.76 4.20 -8.80
C ARG A 102 -16.24 3.81 -7.40
N VAL A 103 -16.92 4.71 -6.71
CA VAL A 103 -17.39 4.48 -5.34
C VAL A 103 -18.90 4.71 -5.26
N SER A 104 -19.64 3.75 -4.70
CA SER A 104 -21.09 3.84 -4.52
C SER A 104 -21.51 3.45 -3.11
N ASN A 105 -22.37 4.27 -2.49
CA ASN A 105 -23.03 3.93 -1.21
C ASN A 105 -24.48 3.46 -1.40
N GLY A 106 -24.86 3.05 -2.63
CA GLY A 106 -26.22 2.71 -3.03
C GLY A 106 -27.15 3.90 -3.32
N ALA A 107 -26.96 5.04 -2.64
CA ALA A 107 -27.73 6.27 -2.90
C ALA A 107 -27.02 7.22 -3.88
N VAL A 108 -25.71 7.32 -3.76
CA VAL A 108 -24.82 8.16 -4.56
C VAL A 108 -23.76 7.27 -5.16
N THR A 109 -23.57 7.38 -6.47
CA THR A 109 -22.44 6.78 -7.19
C THR A 109 -21.56 7.90 -7.71
N ARG A 110 -20.29 7.88 -7.32
CA ARG A 110 -19.23 8.74 -7.84
C ARG A 110 -18.41 7.96 -8.83
N GLY A 111 -18.27 8.49 -10.04
CA GLY A 111 -17.48 7.88 -11.11
C GLY A 111 -16.01 7.66 -10.71
N PRO A 112 -15.26 6.85 -11.47
CA PRO A 112 -13.86 6.66 -11.21
C PRO A 112 -13.11 7.99 -11.32
N LEU A 113 -12.09 8.16 -10.47
CA LEU A 113 -11.22 9.33 -10.46
C LEU A 113 -9.86 8.92 -9.88
N TRP A 114 -8.80 9.64 -10.26
CA TRP A 114 -7.49 9.54 -9.65
C TRP A 114 -7.14 10.84 -8.90
N PRO A 115 -6.97 10.81 -7.55
CA PRO A 115 -7.42 9.75 -6.65
C PRO A 115 -8.95 9.67 -6.64
N SER A 116 -9.50 8.56 -6.15
CA SER A 116 -10.94 8.37 -6.08
C SER A 116 -11.60 9.25 -5.01
N PHE A 117 -12.90 9.46 -5.14
CA PHE A 117 -13.69 10.20 -4.17
C PHE A 117 -13.53 9.62 -2.76
N THR A 118 -13.31 10.50 -1.77
CA THR A 118 -13.16 10.11 -0.37
C THR A 118 -14.41 9.42 0.17
N ILE A 119 -14.20 8.33 0.90
CA ILE A 119 -15.23 7.63 1.69
C ILE A 119 -15.20 8.22 3.10
N GLU A 120 -16.35 8.61 3.64
CA GLU A 120 -16.50 9.00 5.04
C GLU A 120 -17.20 7.91 5.81
N ALA A 121 -16.50 7.30 6.76
CA ALA A 121 -17.05 6.29 7.66
C ALA A 121 -17.11 6.82 9.09
N LYS A 122 -17.78 6.09 9.97
CA LYS A 122 -17.92 6.47 11.37
C LYS A 122 -17.49 5.36 12.31
N ARG A 123 -16.76 5.74 13.36
CA ARG A 123 -16.35 4.85 14.43
C ARG A 123 -17.55 4.15 15.06
N GLY A 124 -17.45 2.83 15.23
CA GLY A 124 -18.50 1.95 15.73
C GLY A 124 -19.61 1.64 14.72
N VAL A 125 -19.46 2.06 13.47
CA VAL A 125 -20.36 1.71 12.36
C VAL A 125 -19.64 0.75 11.43
N PRO A 126 -19.87 -0.57 11.55
CA PRO A 126 -19.22 -1.54 10.68
C PRO A 126 -19.71 -1.39 9.24
N LEU A 127 -18.82 -1.65 8.28
CA LEU A 127 -19.10 -1.60 6.85
C LEU A 127 -18.67 -2.90 6.16
N ASP A 128 -19.51 -3.38 5.25
CA ASP A 128 -19.12 -4.39 4.28
C ASP A 128 -18.92 -3.71 2.93
N VAL A 129 -17.75 -3.91 2.32
CA VAL A 129 -17.31 -3.24 1.09
C VAL A 129 -17.14 -4.27 -0.01
N LEU A 130 -17.94 -4.17 -1.06
CA LEU A 130 -17.78 -4.99 -2.26
C LEU A 130 -16.72 -4.37 -3.16
N TYR A 131 -15.61 -5.08 -3.35
CA TYR A 131 -14.57 -4.71 -4.30
C TYR A 131 -14.79 -5.39 -5.65
N LEU A 132 -14.69 -4.63 -6.74
CA LEU A 132 -14.85 -5.14 -8.10
C LEU A 132 -13.65 -4.74 -8.95
N ASN A 133 -13.22 -5.65 -9.82
CA ASN A 133 -12.22 -5.38 -10.84
C ASN A 133 -12.91 -5.45 -12.20
N SER A 134 -13.24 -4.28 -12.75
CA SER A 134 -13.94 -4.11 -14.03
C SER A 134 -13.02 -3.59 -15.12
N LEU A 135 -11.69 -3.71 -14.95
CA LEU A 135 -10.75 -3.37 -16.03
C LEU A 135 -11.00 -4.27 -17.24
N ASN A 136 -11.09 -3.65 -18.41
CA ASN A 136 -11.28 -4.33 -19.69
C ASN A 136 -10.06 -4.13 -20.61
N GLU A 137 -8.90 -3.93 -20.00
CA GLU A 137 -7.63 -3.59 -20.61
C GLU A 137 -6.47 -4.16 -19.79
N SER A 138 -5.27 -4.10 -20.34
CA SER A 138 -4.03 -4.54 -19.69
C SER A 138 -3.13 -3.34 -19.37
N TYR A 139 -1.98 -3.59 -18.75
CA TYR A 139 -0.96 -2.57 -18.49
C TYR A 139 -0.46 -1.83 -19.76
N ASP A 140 -0.65 -2.41 -20.96
CA ASP A 140 -0.37 -1.74 -22.24
C ASP A 140 -1.14 -0.42 -22.41
N ALA A 141 -2.38 -0.37 -21.92
CA ALA A 141 -3.26 0.78 -22.05
C ALA A 141 -2.75 2.00 -21.28
N VAL A 142 -2.04 1.76 -20.17
CA VAL A 142 -1.43 2.80 -19.31
C VAL A 142 0.09 2.90 -19.48
N ASN A 143 0.65 2.26 -20.52
CA ASN A 143 2.07 2.27 -20.87
C ASN A 143 3.03 1.78 -19.75
N ILE A 144 2.62 0.76 -19.01
CA ILE A 144 3.39 0.18 -17.92
C ILE A 144 3.94 -1.18 -18.33
N ALA A 145 5.23 -1.43 -18.08
CA ALA A 145 5.85 -2.73 -18.30
C ALA A 145 5.91 -3.51 -16.98
N VAL A 146 5.35 -4.72 -16.97
CA VAL A 146 5.36 -5.62 -15.81
C VAL A 146 6.61 -6.47 -15.83
N ASP A 147 7.34 -6.48 -14.71
CA ASP A 147 8.43 -7.42 -14.50
C ASP A 147 7.88 -8.75 -13.96
N GLN A 148 7.81 -9.76 -14.83
CA GLN A 148 7.28 -11.06 -14.44
C GLN A 148 8.31 -11.91 -13.69
N THR A 149 9.58 -11.49 -13.57
CA THR A 149 10.61 -12.28 -12.86
C THR A 149 10.52 -12.14 -11.35
N LEU A 150 9.77 -11.15 -10.87
CA LEU A 150 9.51 -10.94 -9.45
C LEU A 150 8.68 -12.08 -8.84
N HIS A 151 8.64 -12.16 -7.51
CA HIS A 151 7.62 -12.91 -6.82
C HIS A 151 6.29 -12.15 -6.95
N TRP A 152 5.41 -12.60 -7.83
CA TRP A 152 4.25 -11.81 -8.26
C TRP A 152 2.99 -12.65 -8.47
N ALA A 153 1.83 -11.98 -8.46
CA ALA A 153 0.49 -12.56 -8.47
C ALA A 153 0.27 -13.69 -9.50
N MET A 154 0.69 -13.53 -10.76
CA MET A 154 0.37 -14.53 -11.81
C MET A 154 1.42 -15.65 -11.97
N GLY A 155 2.57 -15.58 -11.29
CA GLY A 155 3.54 -16.68 -11.20
C GLY A 155 4.21 -17.15 -12.50
N THR A 156 4.17 -16.37 -13.58
CA THR A 156 4.68 -16.79 -14.91
C THR A 156 6.21 -16.76 -15.04
N HIS A 157 6.94 -16.06 -14.15
CA HIS A 157 8.41 -15.98 -14.09
C HIS A 157 9.12 -15.83 -15.45
N SER A 158 8.58 -15.01 -16.35
CA SER A 158 9.09 -14.78 -17.70
C SER A 158 9.93 -13.50 -17.81
N MET A 159 10.87 -13.47 -18.76
CA MET A 159 11.57 -12.24 -19.16
C MET A 159 10.78 -11.41 -20.19
N ASP A 160 9.72 -11.99 -20.77
CA ASP A 160 8.87 -11.33 -21.76
C ASP A 160 7.97 -10.27 -21.09
N LEU A 161 7.33 -9.43 -21.91
CA LEU A 161 6.34 -8.48 -21.45
C LEU A 161 5.02 -9.17 -21.10
N TYR A 162 4.45 -8.84 -19.94
CA TYR A 162 3.12 -9.33 -19.58
C TYR A 162 2.02 -8.57 -20.33
N THR A 163 1.08 -9.29 -20.93
CA THR A 163 -0.04 -8.72 -21.69
C THR A 163 -1.41 -9.25 -21.26
N GLY A 164 -1.46 -10.02 -20.17
CA GLY A 164 -2.68 -10.61 -19.64
C GLY A 164 -3.48 -9.66 -18.74
N ASP A 165 -4.40 -10.26 -18.00
CA ASP A 165 -5.28 -9.59 -17.05
C ASP A 165 -4.55 -8.88 -15.91
N VAL A 166 -5.10 -7.77 -15.44
CA VAL A 166 -4.56 -7.02 -14.31
C VAL A 166 -5.04 -7.61 -12.98
N PRO A 167 -4.16 -8.23 -12.17
CA PRO A 167 -4.50 -8.61 -10.80
C PRO A 167 -4.63 -7.35 -9.93
N ALA A 168 -5.62 -7.34 -9.05
CA ALA A 168 -5.83 -6.25 -8.09
C ALA A 168 -6.30 -6.80 -6.74
N THR A 169 -5.94 -6.10 -5.66
CA THR A 169 -6.48 -6.30 -4.29
C THR A 169 -6.42 -4.97 -3.57
N VAL A 170 -7.41 -4.64 -2.75
CA VAL A 170 -7.47 -3.32 -2.12
C VAL A 170 -7.13 -3.41 -0.64
N HIS A 171 -6.05 -2.77 -0.24
CA HIS A 171 -5.66 -2.63 1.15
C HIS A 171 -6.24 -1.34 1.74
N LEU A 172 -6.86 -1.43 2.93
CA LEU A 172 -7.22 -0.25 3.74
C LEU A 172 -6.06 0.08 4.69
N HIS A 173 -5.15 0.93 4.22
CA HIS A 173 -3.97 1.34 4.96
C HIS A 173 -4.34 2.06 6.26
N GLY A 174 -3.91 1.45 7.37
CA GLY A 174 -4.14 1.91 8.73
C GLY A 174 -5.39 1.34 9.39
N GLY A 175 -6.11 0.43 8.71
CA GLY A 175 -7.30 -0.22 9.23
C GLY A 175 -7.02 -1.31 10.28
N GLU A 176 -7.76 -1.26 11.40
CA GLU A 176 -7.91 -2.36 12.35
C GLU A 176 -8.97 -3.33 11.81
N VAL A 177 -8.55 -4.20 10.90
CA VAL A 177 -9.45 -5.10 10.13
C VAL A 177 -9.01 -6.56 10.24
N PRO A 178 -9.93 -7.54 10.10
CA PRO A 178 -9.53 -8.94 10.08
C PRO A 178 -8.64 -9.24 8.87
N ALA A 179 -7.68 -10.16 9.03
CA ALA A 179 -6.68 -10.50 8.01
C ALA A 179 -7.25 -10.79 6.61
N TRP A 180 -8.42 -11.42 6.55
CA TRP A 180 -9.09 -11.73 5.28
C TRP A 180 -9.71 -10.48 4.60
N SER A 181 -10.02 -9.42 5.34
CA SER A 181 -10.46 -8.12 4.79
C SER A 181 -9.35 -7.09 4.70
N ASP A 182 -8.12 -7.47 5.00
CA ASP A 182 -6.98 -6.56 5.04
C ASP A 182 -6.50 -6.19 3.64
N GLY A 183 -6.80 -7.00 2.62
CA GLY A 183 -6.27 -6.80 1.28
C GLY A 183 -4.84 -7.28 1.12
N GLY A 184 -4.44 -8.32 1.87
CA GLY A 184 -3.09 -8.86 1.83
C GLY A 184 -2.63 -9.22 0.40
N PRO A 185 -1.32 -9.13 0.10
CA PRO A 185 -0.84 -9.13 -1.28
C PRO A 185 -1.20 -10.36 -2.12
N ASP A 186 -1.28 -11.53 -1.50
CA ASP A 186 -1.67 -12.78 -2.14
C ASP A 186 -3.18 -12.90 -2.39
N SER A 187 -4.00 -11.95 -1.92
CA SER A 187 -5.47 -11.96 -2.01
C SER A 187 -5.97 -11.15 -3.22
N TRP A 188 -5.39 -11.38 -4.39
CA TRP A 188 -5.70 -10.65 -5.63
C TRP A 188 -6.77 -11.34 -6.48
N PHE A 189 -7.44 -10.57 -7.32
CA PHE A 189 -8.41 -11.05 -8.31
C PHE A 189 -8.33 -10.26 -9.62
N THR A 190 -8.68 -10.92 -10.72
CA THR A 190 -8.66 -10.37 -12.08
C THR A 190 -10.06 -10.16 -12.65
N PRO A 191 -10.20 -9.36 -13.73
CA PRO A 191 -11.48 -9.21 -14.43
C PRO A 191 -12.05 -10.51 -15.01
N SER A 192 -11.19 -11.45 -15.44
CA SER A 192 -11.62 -12.77 -15.94
C SER A 192 -12.02 -13.76 -14.82
N GLY A 193 -11.93 -13.37 -13.56
CA GLY A 193 -12.26 -14.22 -12.41
C GLY A 193 -11.16 -15.23 -12.06
N LEU A 194 -9.90 -14.93 -12.36
CA LEU A 194 -8.76 -15.56 -11.69
C LEU A 194 -8.58 -14.87 -10.34
N ALA A 195 -8.16 -15.63 -9.33
CA ALA A 195 -7.89 -15.08 -8.02
C ALA A 195 -6.86 -15.93 -7.26
N GLY A 196 -6.10 -15.26 -6.39
CA GLY A 196 -5.18 -15.85 -5.43
C GLY A 196 -5.66 -15.68 -4.00
N GLY A 197 -5.08 -16.47 -3.08
CA GLY A 197 -5.25 -16.30 -1.64
C GLY A 197 -6.71 -16.20 -1.19
N HIS A 198 -7.02 -15.18 -0.38
CA HIS A 198 -8.37 -15.00 0.11
C HIS A 198 -9.38 -14.59 -0.98
N ALA A 199 -8.93 -13.90 -2.03
CA ALA A 199 -9.83 -13.43 -3.08
C ALA A 199 -10.45 -14.56 -3.91
N ALA A 200 -9.90 -15.77 -3.84
CA ALA A 200 -10.57 -16.97 -4.36
C ALA A 200 -11.90 -17.29 -3.66
N GLN A 201 -12.14 -16.70 -2.49
CA GLN A 201 -13.30 -16.96 -1.63
C GLN A 201 -14.30 -15.78 -1.65
N THR A 202 -13.80 -14.54 -1.68
CA THR A 202 -14.64 -13.33 -1.66
C THR A 202 -13.95 -12.12 -2.24
N ASN A 203 -14.76 -11.15 -2.60
CA ASN A 203 -14.39 -9.77 -2.83
C ASN A 203 -15.16 -8.80 -1.91
N VAL A 204 -15.82 -9.30 -0.87
CA VAL A 204 -16.50 -8.48 0.14
C VAL A 204 -15.62 -8.38 1.39
N TYR A 205 -15.23 -7.17 1.74
CA TYR A 205 -14.35 -6.89 2.88
C TYR A 205 -15.17 -6.32 4.03
N HIS A 206 -14.88 -6.75 5.25
CA HIS A 206 -15.49 -6.24 6.47
C HIS A 206 -14.57 -5.28 7.20
N TYR A 207 -15.05 -4.07 7.41
CA TYR A 207 -14.38 -3.02 8.18
C TYR A 207 -15.17 -2.76 9.47
N PRO A 208 -14.69 -3.26 10.63
CA PRO A 208 -15.35 -3.06 11.92
C PRO A 208 -15.45 -1.58 12.32
N ASN A 209 -14.48 -0.76 11.89
CA ASN A 209 -14.39 0.67 12.20
C ASN A 209 -14.39 0.95 13.72
N THR A 210 -13.74 0.12 14.52
CA THR A 210 -13.71 0.26 15.98
C THR A 210 -12.59 1.17 16.49
N GLN A 211 -11.54 1.36 15.70
CA GLN A 211 -10.41 2.24 16.00
C GLN A 211 -10.79 3.72 16.08
N GLU A 212 -9.89 4.55 16.62
CA GLU A 212 -10.08 6.00 16.75
C GLU A 212 -10.19 6.72 15.40
N ALA A 213 -10.81 7.91 15.38
CA ALA A 213 -10.86 8.74 14.18
C ALA A 213 -9.47 9.05 13.61
N ALA A 214 -9.30 8.83 12.31
CA ALA A 214 -8.02 8.96 11.63
C ALA A 214 -8.19 9.19 10.12
N THR A 215 -7.11 9.64 9.49
CA THR A 215 -6.99 9.70 8.03
C THR A 215 -6.41 8.38 7.52
N LEU A 216 -7.29 7.49 7.08
CA LEU A 216 -6.91 6.27 6.38
C LEU A 216 -6.95 6.53 4.88
N TRP A 217 -6.38 5.60 4.12
CA TRP A 217 -6.47 5.60 2.67
C TRP A 217 -6.49 4.16 2.20
N TYR A 218 -6.98 3.94 0.99
CA TYR A 218 -6.99 2.63 0.37
C TYR A 218 -6.30 2.70 -0.98
N HIS A 219 -5.60 1.63 -1.31
CA HIS A 219 -4.85 1.51 -2.55
C HIS A 219 -4.73 0.05 -2.96
N ASP A 220 -4.30 -0.16 -4.20
CA ASP A 220 -4.00 -1.52 -4.63
C ASP A 220 -2.78 -2.08 -3.89
N HIS A 221 -2.78 -3.38 -3.62
CA HIS A 221 -1.72 -4.09 -2.88
C HIS A 221 -1.36 -5.44 -3.54
N ALA A 222 -1.59 -5.60 -4.85
CA ALA A 222 -1.41 -6.90 -5.50
C ALA A 222 0.07 -7.30 -5.55
N LEU A 223 0.37 -8.53 -5.10
CA LEU A 223 1.74 -9.03 -4.99
C LEU A 223 2.56 -8.83 -6.28
N GLY A 224 3.68 -8.11 -6.18
CA GLY A 224 4.61 -7.85 -7.27
C GLY A 224 4.11 -6.83 -8.30
N ALA A 225 2.94 -6.22 -8.06
CA ALA A 225 2.29 -5.26 -8.93
C ALA A 225 1.81 -3.98 -8.21
N THR A 226 1.97 -3.86 -6.88
CA THR A 226 1.56 -2.69 -6.10
C THR A 226 2.08 -1.40 -6.73
N ARG A 227 3.39 -1.36 -7.06
CA ARG A 227 4.03 -0.16 -7.63
C ARG A 227 3.42 0.28 -8.96
N LEU A 228 2.88 -0.67 -9.72
CA LEU A 228 2.32 -0.47 -11.06
C LEU A 228 0.87 0.01 -10.97
N ASN A 229 0.07 -0.69 -10.17
CA ASN A 229 -1.35 -0.37 -10.00
C ASN A 229 -1.52 1.01 -9.34
N VAL A 230 -0.77 1.27 -8.26
CA VAL A 230 -0.80 2.58 -7.59
C VAL A 230 -0.31 3.70 -8.52
N TYR A 231 0.71 3.43 -9.36
CA TYR A 231 1.16 4.41 -10.35
C TYR A 231 0.09 4.75 -11.39
N ALA A 232 -0.64 3.73 -11.87
CA ALA A 232 -1.75 3.87 -12.80
C ALA A 232 -2.92 4.69 -12.24
N GLY A 233 -3.06 4.81 -10.91
CA GLY A 233 -3.97 5.76 -10.25
C GLY A 233 -4.82 5.19 -9.12
N THR A 234 -4.62 3.93 -8.73
CA THR A 234 -5.48 3.22 -7.77
C THR A 234 -5.22 3.63 -6.32
N ALA A 235 -5.76 4.79 -5.92
CA ALA A 235 -5.73 5.27 -4.55
C ALA A 235 -6.96 6.12 -4.21
N GLY A 236 -7.39 6.08 -2.95
CA GLY A 236 -8.48 6.89 -2.41
C GLY A 236 -8.37 7.11 -0.92
N PHE A 237 -9.03 8.14 -0.39
CA PHE A 237 -9.07 8.40 1.05
C PHE A 237 -10.23 7.69 1.73
N TYR A 238 -10.01 7.28 2.97
CA TYR A 238 -11.03 6.79 3.88
C TYR A 238 -10.95 7.56 5.19
N PHE A 239 -11.92 8.44 5.43
CA PHE A 239 -11.97 9.23 6.65
C PHE A 239 -12.82 8.52 7.69
N LEU A 240 -12.17 8.02 8.73
CA LEU A 240 -12.89 7.50 9.89
C LEU A 240 -13.17 8.66 10.85
N ARG A 241 -14.46 8.96 11.03
CA ARG A 241 -14.95 10.02 11.92
C ARG A 241 -15.34 9.47 13.27
N ASP A 242 -15.21 10.29 14.31
CA ASP A 242 -15.87 10.01 15.58
C ASP A 242 -16.38 11.29 16.26
N ASN A 243 -17.24 11.11 17.26
CA ASN A 243 -17.84 12.24 17.96
C ASN A 243 -16.81 12.99 18.83
N ALA A 244 -15.72 12.34 19.23
CA ALA A 244 -14.69 12.96 20.05
C ALA A 244 -13.85 13.95 19.22
N GLU A 245 -13.53 13.60 17.98
CA GLU A 245 -12.94 14.48 16.97
C GLU A 245 -13.83 15.69 16.69
N ASP A 246 -15.12 15.48 16.42
CA ASP A 246 -16.05 16.57 16.10
C ASP A 246 -16.18 17.57 17.27
N ALA A 247 -16.18 17.07 18.52
CA ALA A 247 -16.24 17.88 19.74
C ALA A 247 -14.99 18.75 19.98
N LEU A 248 -13.89 18.52 19.28
CA LEU A 248 -12.71 19.40 19.33
C LEU A 248 -12.89 20.68 18.51
N HIS A 249 -13.93 20.75 17.67
CA HIS A 249 -14.20 21.89 16.79
C HIS A 249 -12.98 22.27 15.93
N LEU A 250 -12.23 21.28 15.44
CA LEU A 250 -11.17 21.49 14.43
C LEU A 250 -11.78 22.04 13.13
N PRO A 251 -11.03 22.77 12.28
CA PRO A 251 -11.60 23.32 11.05
C PRO A 251 -12.27 22.23 10.20
N GLY A 252 -13.50 22.51 9.78
CA GLY A 252 -14.33 21.56 9.03
C GLY A 252 -15.17 20.58 9.86
N TRP A 253 -15.25 20.75 11.19
CA TRP A 253 -16.23 20.05 12.02
C TRP A 253 -17.68 20.38 11.63
N SER A 254 -18.64 19.56 12.06
CA SER A 254 -20.02 19.57 11.56
C SER A 254 -20.78 20.89 11.74
N GLY A 255 -20.44 21.69 12.76
CA GLY A 255 -21.02 23.01 13.05
C GLY A 255 -20.15 24.20 12.65
N ASP A 256 -19.06 23.99 11.90
CA ASP A 256 -18.20 25.07 11.43
C ASP A 256 -18.87 25.90 10.31
N GLY A 257 -18.47 27.17 10.18
CA GLY A 257 -18.88 27.99 9.05
C GLY A 257 -18.25 27.49 7.74
N LYS A 258 -19.02 27.56 6.65
CA LYS A 258 -18.54 27.14 5.32
C LYS A 258 -17.67 28.19 4.63
N VAL A 259 -16.94 27.74 3.61
CA VAL A 259 -16.10 28.55 2.72
C VAL A 259 -16.50 28.35 1.27
N GLN A 260 -16.09 29.27 0.41
CA GLN A 260 -16.27 29.17 -1.04
C GLN A 260 -14.97 29.53 -1.75
N GLU A 261 -14.63 28.78 -2.79
CA GLU A 261 -13.53 29.11 -3.67
C GLU A 261 -13.91 30.21 -4.65
N PHE A 262 -12.98 31.12 -4.92
CA PHE A 262 -13.11 32.11 -5.96
C PHE A 262 -12.68 31.55 -7.32
N ASN A 263 -13.59 31.61 -8.30
CA ASN A 263 -13.29 31.25 -9.68
C ASN A 263 -12.89 32.51 -10.46
N ALA A 264 -11.59 32.69 -10.67
CA ALA A 264 -11.05 33.84 -11.38
C ALA A 264 -11.52 33.95 -12.84
N ALA A 265 -11.86 32.83 -13.50
CA ALA A 265 -12.31 32.84 -14.89
C ALA A 265 -13.76 33.38 -15.04
N THR A 266 -14.60 33.18 -14.02
CA THR A 266 -15.99 33.65 -14.02
C THR A 266 -16.21 34.90 -13.15
N GLY A 267 -15.29 35.20 -12.24
CA GLY A 267 -15.43 36.25 -11.24
C GLY A 267 -16.47 35.92 -10.16
N THR A 268 -16.77 34.64 -9.93
CA THR A 268 -17.82 34.21 -8.99
C THR A 268 -17.30 33.22 -7.94
N PHE A 269 -18.04 33.08 -6.84
CA PHE A 269 -17.77 32.07 -5.82
C PHE A 269 -18.47 30.75 -6.13
N GLY A 270 -17.77 29.64 -5.92
CA GLY A 270 -18.30 28.29 -6.08
C GLY A 270 -19.27 27.85 -4.98
N ALA A 271 -19.60 26.56 -4.96
CA ALA A 271 -20.45 25.98 -3.91
C ALA A 271 -19.77 26.05 -2.53
N ALA A 272 -20.57 26.25 -1.48
CA ALA A 272 -20.06 26.36 -0.12
C ALA A 272 -19.80 24.98 0.52
N TYR A 273 -18.64 24.80 1.15
CA TYR A 273 -18.23 23.54 1.78
C TYR A 273 -17.52 23.78 3.14
N LEU A 274 -17.35 22.74 3.95
CA LEU A 274 -16.63 22.81 5.23
C LEU A 274 -15.10 22.84 4.99
N PRO A 275 -14.31 23.68 5.69
CA PRO A 275 -12.89 23.94 5.37
C PRO A 275 -11.93 22.81 5.79
N GLU A 276 -12.22 21.59 5.34
CA GLU A 276 -11.37 20.41 5.47
C GLU A 276 -11.17 19.78 4.09
N ILE A 277 -9.92 19.65 3.65
CA ILE A 277 -9.56 19.22 2.31
C ILE A 277 -8.53 18.08 2.34
N GLU A 278 -8.77 17.01 1.60
CA GLU A 278 -7.79 15.97 1.31
C GLU A 278 -6.72 16.44 0.31
N ILE A 279 -5.46 16.08 0.57
CA ILE A 279 -4.32 16.37 -0.29
C ILE A 279 -3.47 15.11 -0.43
N ALA A 280 -3.59 14.40 -1.56
CA ALA A 280 -2.66 13.36 -1.96
C ALA A 280 -1.59 13.94 -2.88
N ILE A 281 -0.32 13.94 -2.43
CA ILE A 281 0.82 14.31 -3.26
C ILE A 281 1.38 13.05 -3.89
N GLN A 282 1.55 13.07 -5.21
CA GLN A 282 2.15 11.97 -5.97
C GLN A 282 3.05 12.53 -7.07
N ASP A 283 4.29 12.07 -7.15
CA ASP A 283 5.14 12.32 -8.32
C ASP A 283 4.85 11.31 -9.43
N ARG A 284 4.92 11.82 -10.66
CA ARG A 284 4.61 11.10 -11.90
C ARG A 284 5.53 11.56 -13.01
N MET A 285 5.49 10.87 -14.14
CA MET A 285 6.02 11.35 -15.41
C MET A 285 4.94 11.21 -16.49
N PHE A 286 5.01 12.07 -17.50
CA PHE A 286 4.09 12.05 -18.63
C PHE A 286 4.87 12.08 -19.94
N ASP A 287 4.31 11.54 -21.01
CA ASP A 287 4.88 11.65 -22.34
C ASP A 287 4.37 12.90 -23.08
N THR A 288 4.93 13.17 -24.26
CA THR A 288 4.51 14.29 -25.12
C THR A 288 3.09 14.13 -25.66
N ASN A 289 2.45 12.96 -25.53
CA ASN A 289 1.05 12.74 -25.88
C ASN A 289 0.12 12.91 -24.68
N GLY A 290 0.66 13.31 -23.52
CA GLY A 290 -0.08 13.51 -22.29
C GLY A 290 -0.46 12.23 -21.56
N GLN A 291 0.11 11.09 -21.94
CA GLN A 291 -0.12 9.81 -21.27
C GLN A 291 0.90 9.58 -20.16
N LEU A 292 0.59 8.68 -19.22
CA LEU A 292 1.57 8.27 -18.21
C LEU A 292 2.83 7.72 -18.88
N TYR A 293 3.97 8.08 -18.32
CA TYR A 293 5.28 7.58 -18.71
C TYR A 293 5.85 6.87 -17.48
N TRP A 294 6.01 5.55 -17.53
CA TRP A 294 6.95 4.89 -16.62
C TRP A 294 8.37 5.17 -17.17
N PRO A 295 9.46 5.23 -16.36
CA PRO A 295 10.89 5.21 -16.75
C PRO A 295 11.52 3.81 -16.54
N ALA A 296 12.12 3.19 -17.56
CA ALA A 296 12.68 1.84 -17.54
C ALA A 296 14.18 2.03 -17.59
N GLY A 297 14.69 2.43 -16.43
CA GLY A 297 16.10 2.60 -16.10
C GLY A 297 16.62 4.03 -16.02
N GLY A 298 17.85 4.23 -15.52
CA GLY A 298 18.36 5.46 -14.87
C GLY A 298 18.78 6.65 -15.74
N PRO A 299 19.52 7.64 -15.23
CA PRO A 299 19.13 8.37 -14.01
C PRO A 299 17.76 9.07 -14.17
N PHE A 300 17.18 9.04 -15.39
CA PHE A 300 15.84 9.51 -15.80
C PHE A 300 15.29 8.77 -17.07
N GLY A 301 15.81 7.58 -17.45
CA GLY A 301 15.42 6.82 -18.66
C GLY A 301 16.47 5.90 -19.37
N MET A 302 17.28 5.08 -18.69
CA MET A 302 18.26 4.11 -19.23
C MET A 302 18.25 2.73 -18.53
N MET A 303 17.65 1.68 -19.13
CA MET A 303 17.63 0.25 -18.72
C MET A 303 17.54 -0.11 -17.21
N PRO A 304 16.65 -1.03 -16.79
CA PRO A 304 16.64 -1.51 -15.41
C PRO A 304 18.06 -1.85 -14.97
N PRO A 305 18.46 -1.54 -13.71
CA PRO A 305 19.85 -1.62 -13.31
C PRO A 305 20.47 -2.99 -13.58
N ASN A 306 19.66 -4.05 -13.46
CA ASN A 306 20.07 -5.42 -13.69
C ASN A 306 19.14 -6.10 -14.73
N PRO A 307 19.18 -5.71 -16.01
CA PRO A 307 18.16 -6.05 -17.01
C PRO A 307 18.18 -7.52 -17.43
N THR A 308 19.24 -8.26 -17.08
CA THR A 308 19.35 -9.71 -17.28
C THR A 308 18.72 -10.53 -16.16
N VAL A 309 18.31 -9.88 -15.07
CA VAL A 309 17.65 -10.50 -13.90
C VAL A 309 16.23 -9.95 -13.77
N HIS A 310 16.10 -8.63 -13.86
CA HIS A 310 14.86 -7.89 -13.78
C HIS A 310 14.75 -6.99 -15.01
N PRO A 311 14.08 -7.45 -16.08
CA PRO A 311 14.01 -6.72 -17.35
C PRO A 311 13.21 -5.41 -17.27
N TYR A 312 12.43 -5.19 -16.21
CA TYR A 312 11.57 -4.00 -16.09
C TYR A 312 11.54 -3.37 -14.69
N TRP A 313 11.89 -4.09 -13.62
CA TRP A 313 11.87 -3.55 -12.26
C TRP A 313 13.04 -2.59 -11.99
N THR A 314 12.73 -1.49 -11.31
CA THR A 314 13.68 -0.50 -10.81
C THR A 314 13.52 -0.38 -9.30
N PRO A 315 14.60 -0.19 -8.52
CA PRO A 315 14.51 -0.14 -7.07
C PRO A 315 13.64 0.99 -6.53
N GLU A 316 13.61 2.15 -7.19
CA GLU A 316 12.68 3.23 -6.87
C GLU A 316 12.20 3.96 -8.13
N PHE A 317 10.89 4.13 -8.27
CA PHE A 317 10.32 5.11 -9.18
C PHE A 317 10.43 6.51 -8.58
N ILE A 318 11.11 7.41 -9.31
CA ILE A 318 11.28 8.82 -8.93
C ILE A 318 10.83 9.71 -10.10
N GLY A 319 9.63 10.27 -9.99
CA GLY A 319 9.02 11.12 -11.02
C GLY A 319 9.58 12.55 -11.05
N ASP A 320 9.41 13.23 -12.18
CA ASP A 320 9.89 14.60 -12.41
C ASP A 320 8.78 15.67 -12.47
N ILE A 321 7.52 15.24 -12.35
CA ILE A 321 6.32 16.07 -12.32
C ILE A 321 5.55 15.80 -11.02
N ILE A 322 5.12 16.88 -10.35
CA ILE A 322 4.26 16.76 -9.16
C ILE A 322 2.80 16.80 -9.57
N THR A 323 2.03 15.84 -9.06
CA THR A 323 0.58 15.88 -9.04
C THR A 323 0.07 16.03 -7.62
N VAL A 324 -1.03 16.76 -7.45
CA VAL A 324 -1.80 16.84 -6.22
C VAL A 324 -3.25 16.55 -6.57
N ASN A 325 -3.83 15.53 -5.94
CA ASN A 325 -5.14 14.98 -6.28
C ASN A 325 -5.28 14.75 -7.80
N GLY A 326 -4.28 14.11 -8.40
CA GLY A 326 -4.24 13.74 -9.83
C GLY A 326 -4.15 14.90 -10.81
N LYS A 327 -3.79 16.11 -10.34
CA LYS A 327 -3.61 17.30 -11.18
C LYS A 327 -2.20 17.87 -11.04
N THR A 328 -1.56 18.25 -12.15
CA THR A 328 -0.19 18.83 -12.09
C THR A 328 -0.20 20.23 -11.51
N TRP A 329 0.59 20.47 -10.45
CA TRP A 329 0.79 21.77 -9.79
C TRP A 329 -0.47 22.67 -9.69
N PRO A 330 -1.55 22.23 -9.00
CA PRO A 330 -2.77 23.02 -8.92
C PRO A 330 -2.64 24.23 -7.96
N TYR A 331 -3.65 25.10 -7.97
CA TYR A 331 -3.87 26.07 -6.89
C TYR A 331 -5.16 25.76 -6.12
N LEU A 332 -5.25 26.19 -4.86
CA LEU A 332 -6.49 26.17 -4.08
C LEU A 332 -6.82 27.61 -3.66
N SER A 333 -8.05 28.05 -3.95
CA SER A 333 -8.58 29.30 -3.41
C SER A 333 -9.02 29.06 -1.96
N VAL A 334 -8.52 29.86 -1.02
CA VAL A 334 -8.83 29.74 0.40
C VAL A 334 -9.38 31.05 0.93
N ALA A 335 -10.40 30.98 1.78
CA ALA A 335 -10.88 32.13 2.53
C ALA A 335 -9.86 32.50 3.63
N PRO A 336 -9.82 33.77 4.09
CA PRO A 336 -8.89 34.22 5.13
C PRO A 336 -9.31 33.69 6.53
N ARG A 337 -9.12 32.39 6.75
CA ARG A 337 -9.48 31.66 7.98
C ARG A 337 -8.68 30.37 8.15
N LYS A 338 -8.97 29.60 9.20
CA LYS A 338 -8.36 28.29 9.43
C LYS A 338 -8.93 27.22 8.49
N TYR A 339 -8.04 26.37 7.97
CA TYR A 339 -8.36 25.19 7.16
C TYR A 339 -7.67 23.96 7.74
N ARG A 340 -8.31 22.80 7.62
CA ARG A 340 -7.74 21.49 7.93
C ARG A 340 -7.39 20.77 6.64
N PHE A 341 -6.21 20.17 6.57
CA PHE A 341 -5.71 19.45 5.41
C PHE A 341 -5.33 18.03 5.81
N ARG A 342 -5.94 17.04 5.18
CA ARG A 342 -5.61 15.62 5.35
C ARG A 342 -4.55 15.26 4.32
N LEU A 343 -3.28 15.41 4.69
CA LEU A 343 -2.15 15.20 3.80
C LEU A 343 -1.76 13.73 3.74
N LEU A 344 -1.58 13.21 2.53
CA LEU A 344 -1.04 11.89 2.23
C LEU A 344 0.14 12.05 1.26
N ASN A 345 1.24 11.36 1.57
CA ASN A 345 2.24 11.07 0.56
C ASN A 345 1.89 9.74 -0.13
N GLY A 346 1.30 9.82 -1.32
CA GLY A 346 0.89 8.67 -2.14
C GLY A 346 1.85 8.36 -3.28
N SER A 347 3.10 8.86 -3.20
CA SER A 347 4.16 8.56 -4.15
C SER A 347 4.68 7.14 -3.98
N ASN A 348 5.26 6.59 -5.05
CA ASN A 348 5.89 5.27 -4.97
C ASN A 348 7.09 5.26 -4.01
N ALA A 349 7.99 6.24 -4.12
CA ALA A 349 9.23 6.26 -3.34
C ALA A 349 9.65 7.64 -2.80
N ARG A 350 9.08 8.73 -3.32
CA ARG A 350 9.57 10.08 -3.03
C ARG A 350 9.20 10.55 -1.62
N PHE A 351 10.21 11.02 -0.90
CA PHE A 351 10.04 11.78 0.34
C PHE A 351 9.86 13.27 0.03
N TYR A 352 9.06 13.97 0.84
CA TYR A 352 8.88 15.41 0.72
C TYR A 352 9.28 16.13 2.01
N GLU A 353 9.97 17.27 1.87
CA GLU A 353 10.21 18.21 2.96
C GLU A 353 9.47 19.52 2.67
N LEU A 354 8.33 19.71 3.32
CA LEU A 354 7.31 20.68 2.93
C LEU A 354 7.29 21.93 3.81
N TRP A 355 7.15 23.10 3.20
CA TRP A 355 6.88 24.37 3.88
C TRP A 355 6.12 25.35 2.97
N LEU A 356 5.47 26.35 3.56
CA LEU A 356 4.85 27.43 2.79
C LEU A 356 5.85 28.57 2.57
N GLN A 357 5.83 29.14 1.36
CA GLN A 357 6.61 30.32 1.01
C GLN A 357 5.75 31.37 0.31
N ASP A 358 5.85 32.61 0.76
CA ASP A 358 5.18 33.75 0.14
C ASP A 358 5.75 33.99 -1.27
N LEU A 359 4.88 34.12 -2.27
CA LEU A 359 5.33 34.29 -3.65
C LEU A 359 6.09 35.61 -3.88
N ALA A 360 5.65 36.71 -3.25
CA ALA A 360 6.20 38.04 -3.53
C ALA A 360 7.48 38.33 -2.74
N SER A 361 7.49 37.97 -1.46
CA SER A 361 8.57 38.28 -0.50
C SER A 361 9.55 37.12 -0.29
N GLY A 362 9.18 35.89 -0.66
CA GLY A 362 9.99 34.70 -0.41
C GLY A 362 10.06 34.28 1.06
N THR A 363 9.29 34.94 1.93
CA THR A 363 9.26 34.66 3.38
C THR A 363 8.60 33.32 3.69
N MET A 364 9.00 32.69 4.80
CA MET A 364 8.37 31.47 5.28
C MET A 364 6.94 31.77 5.74
N GLY A 365 6.00 30.91 5.35
CA GLY A 365 4.58 31.18 5.48
C GLY A 365 3.97 30.90 6.84
N PRO A 366 2.63 30.98 6.93
CA PRO A 366 1.94 30.76 8.18
C PRO A 366 2.34 29.42 8.78
N THR A 367 2.34 29.35 10.10
CA THR A 367 2.69 28.13 10.84
C THR A 367 1.78 26.99 10.41
N ILE A 368 2.40 25.87 10.04
CA ILE A 368 1.70 24.60 9.84
C ILE A 368 1.58 23.95 11.22
N TYR A 369 0.37 23.71 11.69
CA TYR A 369 0.11 22.94 12.90
C TYR A 369 -0.26 21.52 12.51
N GLN A 370 0.47 20.52 12.99
CA GLN A 370 0.05 19.12 12.86
C GLN A 370 -0.81 18.75 14.07
N VAL A 371 -2.05 18.35 13.83
CA VAL A 371 -3.03 17.95 14.85
C VAL A 371 -3.21 16.44 14.92
N GLY A 372 -2.76 15.69 13.91
CA GLY A 372 -2.81 14.24 13.86
C GLY A 372 -1.73 13.62 12.96
N THR A 373 -1.52 12.32 13.15
CA THR A 373 -0.60 11.44 12.42
C THR A 373 -1.40 10.33 11.72
N ASP A 374 -0.72 9.29 11.22
CA ASP A 374 -1.31 8.14 10.53
C ASP A 374 -2.53 7.55 11.26
N GLY A 375 -2.39 7.27 12.57
CA GLY A 375 -3.40 6.60 13.40
C GLY A 375 -4.31 7.54 14.18
N GLY A 376 -4.38 8.83 13.82
CA GLY A 376 -5.33 9.78 14.40
C GLY A 376 -4.71 10.98 15.12
N LEU A 377 -5.48 11.62 16.00
CA LEU A 377 -5.11 12.88 16.63
C LEU A 377 -3.95 12.76 17.63
N LEU A 378 -3.08 13.76 17.64
CA LEU A 378 -2.07 13.99 18.68
C LEU A 378 -2.72 14.51 19.97
N ASP A 379 -2.09 14.26 21.12
CA ASP A 379 -2.53 14.83 22.41
C ASP A 379 -2.54 16.36 22.38
N THR A 380 -1.61 16.97 21.66
CA THR A 380 -1.47 18.41 21.54
C THR A 380 -1.02 18.78 20.13
N PRO A 381 -1.62 19.80 19.49
CA PRO A 381 -1.17 20.30 18.20
C PRO A 381 0.30 20.69 18.23
N VAL A 382 1.04 20.32 17.19
CA VAL A 382 2.46 20.59 17.05
C VAL A 382 2.66 21.65 15.98
N ALA A 383 3.16 22.83 16.36
CA ALA A 383 3.67 23.78 15.40
C ALA A 383 4.93 23.22 14.74
N ILE A 384 4.87 22.95 13.43
CA ILE A 384 6.01 22.40 12.69
C ILE A 384 7.12 23.45 12.60
N ALA A 385 8.24 23.14 13.24
CA ALA A 385 9.43 23.99 13.22
C ALA A 385 10.16 23.85 11.88
N GLY A 386 9.92 24.78 10.96
CA GLY A 386 10.59 24.81 9.66
C GLY A 386 9.85 24.00 8.60
N LYS A 387 10.22 22.73 8.41
CA LYS A 387 9.72 21.88 7.31
C LYS A 387 9.11 20.59 7.84
N LEU A 388 7.98 20.19 7.27
CA LEU A 388 7.35 18.91 7.51
C LEU A 388 7.98 17.85 6.60
N LEU A 389 8.69 16.88 7.16
CA LEU A 389 9.10 15.68 6.42
C LEU A 389 7.92 14.70 6.38
N ILE A 390 7.65 14.13 5.21
CA ILE A 390 6.63 13.09 5.03
C ILE A 390 7.11 12.06 3.98
N ALA A 391 7.11 10.79 4.38
CA ALA A 391 7.52 9.64 3.58
C ALA A 391 6.31 8.95 2.91
N PRO A 392 6.52 8.13 1.86
CA PRO A 392 5.45 7.31 1.27
C PRO A 392 4.63 6.56 2.31
N GLY A 393 3.30 6.59 2.19
CA GLY A 393 2.36 5.94 3.10
C GLY A 393 2.07 6.69 4.41
N GLU A 394 2.86 7.71 4.77
CA GLU A 394 2.58 8.55 5.94
C GLU A 394 1.43 9.53 5.67
N ARG A 395 0.67 9.83 6.73
CA ARG A 395 -0.34 10.89 6.73
C ARG A 395 -0.04 11.93 7.79
N ALA A 396 -0.36 13.17 7.48
CA ALA A 396 -0.30 14.28 8.41
C ALA A 396 -1.62 15.07 8.36
N ASP A 397 -2.26 15.22 9.50
CA ASP A 397 -3.46 16.04 9.64
C ASP A 397 -3.05 17.44 10.09
N LEU A 398 -3.21 18.41 9.20
CA LEU A 398 -2.61 19.74 9.31
C LEU A 398 -3.69 20.81 9.45
N VAL A 399 -3.42 21.82 10.26
CA VAL A 399 -4.20 23.06 10.31
C VAL A 399 -3.31 24.25 9.97
N ILE A 400 -3.79 25.08 9.04
CA ILE A 400 -3.12 26.33 8.64
C ILE A 400 -4.13 27.47 8.80
N ASP A 401 -3.70 28.56 9.44
CA ASP A 401 -4.51 29.76 9.63
C ASP A 401 -4.17 30.81 8.57
N PHE A 402 -5.08 31.03 7.62
CA PHE A 402 -4.96 32.05 6.59
C PHE A 402 -5.55 33.42 6.98
N SER A 403 -6.15 33.57 8.18
CA SER A 403 -6.76 34.84 8.62
C SER A 403 -5.75 35.93 8.97
N GLN A 404 -4.59 35.53 9.49
CA GLN A 404 -3.56 36.44 9.99
C GLN A 404 -2.52 36.79 8.91
N VAL A 405 -2.80 36.44 7.66
CA VAL A 405 -1.82 36.44 6.60
C VAL A 405 -1.84 37.78 5.86
N THR A 406 -0.84 38.63 6.12
CA THR A 406 -0.66 39.94 5.46
C THR A 406 0.19 39.85 4.18
N SER A 407 0.10 38.73 3.45
CA SER A 407 0.87 38.52 2.23
C SER A 407 0.60 39.64 1.21
N PRO A 408 1.63 40.32 0.66
CA PRO A 408 1.44 41.31 -0.39
C PRO A 408 0.80 40.75 -1.67
N SER A 409 1.00 39.45 -1.95
CA SER A 409 0.38 38.77 -3.10
C SER A 409 -0.90 38.03 -2.74
N GLY A 410 -1.11 37.66 -1.47
CA GLY A 410 -2.13 36.70 -1.08
C GLY A 410 -1.82 35.27 -1.55
N VAL A 411 -0.61 34.98 -2.06
CA VAL A 411 -0.28 33.68 -2.69
C VAL A 411 0.88 33.00 -1.97
N TRP A 412 0.59 31.77 -1.50
CA TRP A 412 1.54 30.90 -0.80
C TRP A 412 1.84 29.67 -1.63
N THR A 413 3.10 29.42 -1.92
CA THR A 413 3.52 28.18 -2.58
C THR A 413 3.90 27.15 -1.54
N LEU A 414 3.31 25.96 -1.59
CA LEU A 414 3.82 24.79 -0.88
C LEU A 414 5.07 24.29 -1.59
N LYS A 415 6.21 24.42 -0.92
CA LYS A 415 7.55 24.12 -1.43
C LYS A 415 8.01 22.74 -0.97
N ASN A 416 9.02 22.21 -1.66
CA ASN A 416 9.67 20.94 -1.34
C ASN A 416 11.20 21.06 -1.42
N SER A 417 11.91 20.39 -0.50
CA SER A 417 13.37 20.21 -0.53
C SER A 417 13.84 18.76 -0.32
N GLY A 418 12.91 17.81 -0.23
CA GLY A 418 13.24 16.40 0.01
C GLY A 418 14.08 15.82 -1.12
N ASN A 419 15.27 15.34 -0.78
CA ASN A 419 16.17 14.66 -1.71
C ASN A 419 15.55 13.34 -2.20
N ALA A 420 15.84 12.95 -3.43
CA ALA A 420 15.43 11.66 -4.00
C ALA A 420 16.59 10.97 -4.73
N PRO A 421 16.92 9.70 -4.39
CA PRO A 421 16.46 8.94 -3.22
C PRO A 421 16.77 9.62 -1.87
N TYR A 422 16.03 9.32 -0.80
CA TYR A 422 16.19 10.00 0.49
C TYR A 422 17.10 9.18 1.42
N PRO A 423 18.05 9.78 2.17
CA PRO A 423 18.23 11.22 2.39
C PRO A 423 19.31 11.90 1.53
N LYS A 424 20.11 11.16 0.76
CA LYS A 424 21.36 11.68 0.14
C LYS A 424 21.29 11.88 -1.37
N GLY A 425 20.15 11.61 -2.00
CA GLY A 425 19.96 11.77 -3.43
C GLY A 425 19.87 13.23 -3.88
N THR A 426 19.35 13.43 -5.09
CA THR A 426 19.37 14.74 -5.73
C THR A 426 18.28 15.65 -5.13
N PRO A 427 18.61 16.89 -4.73
CA PRO A 427 17.60 17.85 -4.28
C PRO A 427 16.66 18.24 -5.43
N PRO A 428 15.39 18.56 -5.13
CA PRO A 428 14.42 18.90 -6.15
C PRO A 428 14.75 20.24 -6.80
N LYS A 429 14.64 20.32 -8.14
CA LYS A 429 14.81 21.60 -8.85
C LYS A 429 13.73 22.58 -8.40
N GLY A 430 14.14 23.76 -7.93
CA GLY A 430 13.25 24.75 -7.32
C GLY A 430 12.11 25.27 -8.21
N SER A 431 12.26 25.18 -9.54
CA SER A 431 11.28 25.61 -10.55
C SER A 431 10.30 24.50 -11.00
N THR A 432 10.50 23.26 -10.55
CA THR A 432 9.64 22.10 -10.87
C THR A 432 9.27 21.35 -9.59
N LEU A 433 9.99 20.28 -9.26
CA LEU A 433 9.76 19.42 -8.09
C LEU A 433 9.87 20.14 -6.74
N GLY A 434 10.53 21.31 -6.70
CA GLY A 434 10.62 22.15 -5.51
C GLY A 434 9.35 22.96 -5.24
N GLN A 435 8.28 22.74 -6.01
CA GLN A 435 6.96 23.33 -5.84
C GLN A 435 5.90 22.23 -5.94
N ILE A 436 4.90 22.28 -5.06
CA ILE A 436 3.83 21.27 -4.97
C ILE A 436 2.51 21.85 -5.49
N MET A 437 2.00 22.89 -4.83
CA MET A 437 0.76 23.59 -5.18
C MET A 437 0.81 25.03 -4.64
N GLN A 438 -0.19 25.84 -4.98
CA GLN A 438 -0.39 27.17 -4.40
C GLN A 438 -1.68 27.27 -3.59
N PHE A 439 -1.66 28.02 -2.49
CA PHE A 439 -2.84 28.54 -1.82
C PHE A 439 -2.99 30.01 -2.18
N ARG A 440 -4.19 30.44 -2.55
CA ARG A 440 -4.54 31.83 -2.86
C ARG A 440 -5.57 32.31 -1.86
N VAL A 441 -5.25 33.34 -1.10
CA VAL A 441 -6.14 33.90 -0.07
C VAL A 441 -7.12 34.88 -0.73
N ASP A 442 -7.96 34.35 -1.63
CA ASP A 442 -8.96 35.08 -2.41
C ASP A 442 -10.38 34.48 -2.28
N GLY A 443 -10.52 33.42 -1.47
CA GLY A 443 -11.80 32.73 -1.23
C GLY A 443 -12.75 33.52 -0.32
N GLY A 444 -14.03 33.13 -0.37
CA GLY A 444 -15.13 33.77 0.33
C GLY A 444 -15.53 33.05 1.62
N LEU A 445 -15.95 33.83 2.62
CA LEU A 445 -16.59 33.30 3.83
C LEU A 445 -18.09 33.12 3.58
N ALA A 446 -18.59 31.88 3.72
CA ALA A 446 -20.02 31.56 3.69
C ALA A 446 -20.59 31.27 5.10
N GLY A 447 -19.79 31.54 6.14
CA GLY A 447 -20.12 31.41 7.55
C GLY A 447 -18.94 31.91 8.40
N ALA A 448 -19.19 32.15 9.70
CA ALA A 448 -18.15 32.54 10.65
C ALA A 448 -17.16 31.40 10.92
N ASP A 449 -15.89 31.72 11.15
CA ASP A 449 -14.91 30.72 11.60
C ASP A 449 -15.09 30.42 13.09
N ASN A 450 -15.74 29.29 13.37
CA ASN A 450 -16.00 28.81 14.74
C ASN A 450 -14.99 27.72 15.16
N SER A 451 -13.98 27.46 14.32
CA SER A 451 -13.00 26.40 14.57
C SER A 451 -11.87 26.86 15.48
N VAL A 452 -11.18 25.89 16.10
CA VAL A 452 -10.03 26.11 16.99
C VAL A 452 -8.89 25.15 16.65
N ILE A 453 -7.67 25.53 17.03
CA ILE A 453 -6.49 24.64 16.99
C ILE A 453 -6.30 24.09 18.41
N THR A 454 -6.84 22.90 18.67
CA THR A 454 -6.84 22.28 20.00
C THR A 454 -6.42 20.81 19.95
N GLY A 455 -5.97 20.30 21.09
CA GLY A 455 -5.65 18.89 21.29
C GLY A 455 -6.81 18.08 21.84
N ARG A 456 -6.60 16.77 21.97
CA ARG A 456 -7.58 15.83 22.53
C ARG A 456 -7.95 16.20 23.95
N THR A 457 -9.23 16.00 24.31
CA THR A 457 -9.71 16.15 25.69
C THR A 457 -9.36 14.92 26.55
N THR A 458 -9.36 13.74 25.92
CA THR A 458 -8.90 12.48 26.52
C THR A 458 -7.53 12.13 25.92
N PRO A 459 -6.47 12.05 26.74
CA PRO A 459 -5.15 11.68 26.26
C PRO A 459 -5.16 10.33 25.55
N MET A 460 -4.37 10.20 24.50
CA MET A 460 -4.15 8.94 23.82
C MET A 460 -3.51 7.91 24.77
N VAL A 461 -3.73 6.63 24.48
CA VAL A 461 -3.01 5.55 25.15
C VAL A 461 -1.52 5.61 24.75
N LYS A 462 -0.64 5.57 25.74
CA LYS A 462 0.82 5.61 25.53
C LYS A 462 1.43 4.26 25.85
N LEU A 463 2.01 3.64 24.81
CA LEU A 463 2.91 2.50 24.91
C LEU A 463 4.35 2.98 25.14
N ALA A 464 4.69 4.20 24.72
CA ALA A 464 6.02 4.78 24.82
C ALA A 464 6.08 5.98 25.77
N ASN A 465 7.17 6.07 26.54
CA ASN A 465 7.61 7.31 27.19
C ASN A 465 8.46 8.11 26.20
N PHE A 466 7.82 8.84 25.27
CA PHE A 466 8.44 9.49 24.10
C PHE A 466 9.74 10.27 24.35
N LEU A 467 9.86 10.94 25.51
CA LEU A 467 11.05 11.73 25.87
C LEU A 467 12.22 10.88 26.36
N SER A 468 11.94 9.79 27.07
CA SER A 468 12.98 8.89 27.60
C SER A 468 13.35 7.76 26.64
N GLY A 469 12.48 7.50 25.65
CA GLY A 469 12.61 6.38 24.72
C GLY A 469 12.48 5.00 25.36
N THR A 470 11.70 4.90 26.43
CA THR A 470 11.45 3.65 27.15
C THR A 470 9.98 3.23 27.05
N PRO A 471 9.66 1.92 27.12
CA PRO A 471 8.27 1.48 27.20
C PRO A 471 7.53 2.05 28.42
N ALA A 472 6.29 2.48 28.21
CA ALA A 472 5.35 2.92 29.24
C ALA A 472 4.44 1.79 29.73
N VAL A 473 4.52 0.62 29.11
CA VAL A 473 3.72 -0.58 29.40
C VAL A 473 4.60 -1.83 29.46
N PRO A 474 4.15 -2.94 30.09
CA PRO A 474 4.88 -4.20 30.07
C PRO A 474 5.11 -4.70 28.64
N VAL A 475 6.32 -5.21 28.38
CA VAL A 475 6.70 -5.79 27.09
C VAL A 475 6.72 -7.30 27.22
N ASN A 476 6.05 -7.99 26.30
CA ASN A 476 5.96 -9.45 26.28
C ASN A 476 7.07 -10.09 25.43
N LYS A 477 7.44 -9.45 24.32
CA LYS A 477 8.43 -9.96 23.36
C LYS A 477 9.25 -8.83 22.77
N GLN A 478 10.46 -9.14 22.32
CA GLN A 478 11.34 -8.19 21.67
C GLN A 478 11.97 -8.80 20.42
N ARG A 479 12.16 -7.97 19.39
CA ARG A 479 12.74 -8.36 18.12
C ARG A 479 13.83 -7.41 17.69
N GLN A 480 14.91 -7.96 17.13
CA GLN A 480 15.96 -7.22 16.46
C GLN A 480 16.01 -7.71 15.01
N LEU A 481 15.59 -6.84 14.09
CA LEU A 481 15.40 -7.12 12.67
C LEU A 481 16.33 -6.21 11.86
N THR A 482 16.72 -6.63 10.67
CA THR A 482 17.59 -5.85 9.77
C THR A 482 16.86 -5.43 8.51
N LEU A 483 17.30 -4.33 7.90
CA LEU A 483 16.97 -3.97 6.53
C LEU A 483 18.21 -4.21 5.68
N ASN A 484 18.06 -4.92 4.56
CA ASN A 484 19.17 -5.40 3.75
C ASN A 484 18.93 -5.10 2.27
N GLU A 485 20.03 -4.85 1.54
CA GLU A 485 20.04 -4.77 0.08
C GLU A 485 20.97 -5.85 -0.46
N VAL A 486 20.51 -6.56 -1.48
CA VAL A 486 21.35 -7.49 -2.24
C VAL A 486 21.78 -6.78 -3.51
N MET A 487 23.09 -6.54 -3.63
CA MET A 487 23.63 -5.71 -4.71
C MET A 487 24.09 -6.55 -5.90
N GLY A 488 23.65 -6.16 -7.09
CA GLY A 488 24.18 -6.61 -8.38
C GLY A 488 25.11 -5.57 -9.03
N PRO A 489 25.68 -5.87 -10.21
CA PRO A 489 26.60 -4.98 -10.91
C PRO A 489 26.01 -3.60 -11.26
N GLY A 490 24.70 -3.50 -11.48
CA GLY A 490 24.05 -2.23 -11.83
C GLY A 490 23.32 -1.54 -10.69
N GLY A 491 23.16 -2.18 -9.53
CA GLY A 491 22.35 -1.68 -8.41
C GLY A 491 21.69 -2.83 -7.64
N PRO A 492 20.74 -2.54 -6.74
CA PRO A 492 19.97 -3.56 -6.04
C PRO A 492 19.34 -4.60 -6.98
N LEU A 493 19.43 -5.86 -6.59
CA LEU A 493 18.70 -6.99 -7.19
C LEU A 493 17.42 -7.26 -6.41
N GLU A 494 17.47 -7.10 -5.10
CA GLU A 494 16.32 -7.24 -4.20
C GLU A 494 16.63 -6.46 -2.92
N VAL A 495 15.57 -5.97 -2.28
CA VAL A 495 15.63 -5.30 -0.98
C VAL A 495 14.81 -6.13 0.01
N LEU A 496 15.29 -6.33 1.24
CA LEU A 496 14.75 -7.35 2.13
C LEU A 496 14.52 -6.82 3.54
N VAL A 497 13.42 -7.26 4.13
CA VAL A 497 13.23 -7.16 5.58
C VAL A 497 13.72 -8.45 6.25
N ASN A 498 14.55 -8.28 7.27
CA ASN A 498 15.27 -9.34 7.99
C ASN A 498 15.97 -10.37 7.07
N ASN A 499 16.55 -9.90 5.97
CA ASN A 499 17.20 -10.71 4.93
C ASN A 499 16.35 -11.89 4.41
N THR A 500 15.02 -11.77 4.44
CA THR A 500 14.10 -12.88 4.15
C THR A 500 13.17 -12.51 3.01
N LYS A 501 13.08 -13.36 1.99
CA LYS A 501 12.13 -13.22 0.87
C LYS A 501 10.69 -13.49 1.31
N TRP A 502 9.70 -13.07 0.51
CA TRP A 502 8.28 -13.28 0.80
C TRP A 502 7.96 -14.70 1.28
N ALA A 503 8.37 -15.72 0.52
CA ALA A 503 8.05 -17.11 0.83
C ALA A 503 8.70 -17.61 2.13
N GLY A 504 9.78 -16.98 2.60
CA GLY A 504 10.52 -17.40 3.79
C GLY A 504 11.22 -18.76 3.69
N HIS A 505 11.14 -19.44 2.54
CA HIS A 505 11.85 -20.69 2.31
C HIS A 505 13.36 -20.45 2.22
N SER A 506 14.10 -21.19 3.02
CA SER A 506 15.55 -21.21 2.94
C SER A 506 16.08 -22.59 3.28
N THR A 507 17.27 -22.91 2.76
CA THR A 507 18.02 -24.11 3.14
C THR A 507 18.70 -23.97 4.50
N ARG A 508 18.17 -23.07 5.37
CA ARG A 508 18.71 -22.80 6.70
C ARG A 508 18.76 -24.11 7.51
N PRO A 509 19.82 -24.34 8.30
CA PRO A 509 19.90 -25.49 9.21
C PRO A 509 18.94 -25.34 10.41
N TYR A 510 18.24 -24.22 10.49
CA TYR A 510 17.31 -23.89 11.56
C TYR A 510 15.88 -24.16 11.10
N ASN A 511 15.15 -24.97 11.86
CA ASN A 511 13.70 -25.15 11.69
C ASN A 511 12.97 -24.12 12.57
N ASP A 512 13.21 -22.84 12.31
CA ASP A 512 12.82 -21.72 13.19
C ASP A 512 11.74 -20.80 12.61
N PHE A 513 11.32 -21.04 11.36
CA PHE A 513 10.13 -20.44 10.76
C PHE A 513 8.97 -21.45 10.79
N THR A 514 7.75 -20.94 10.85
CA THR A 514 6.54 -21.75 10.93
C THR A 514 5.80 -21.69 9.60
N MET A 515 5.47 -22.84 9.03
CA MET A 515 4.65 -22.91 7.82
C MET A 515 3.27 -22.30 8.06
N ASP A 516 2.70 -21.70 7.01
CA ASP A 516 1.33 -21.22 6.99
C ASP A 516 0.35 -22.23 7.61
N PRO A 517 -0.31 -21.88 8.73
CA PRO A 517 -1.20 -22.79 9.41
C PRO A 517 -2.48 -23.08 8.62
N SER A 518 -2.82 -22.29 7.60
CA SER A 518 -3.97 -22.56 6.74
C SER A 518 -3.72 -23.69 5.74
N GLY A 519 -2.44 -23.98 5.43
CA GLY A 519 -2.05 -24.91 4.37
C GLY A 519 -2.42 -24.45 2.96
N THR A 520 -2.81 -23.18 2.77
CA THR A 520 -3.20 -22.62 1.47
C THR A 520 -2.03 -22.02 0.70
N SER A 521 -0.91 -21.76 1.39
CA SER A 521 0.35 -21.31 0.79
C SER A 521 1.52 -22.12 1.36
N ASN A 522 2.64 -22.15 0.65
CA ASN A 522 3.89 -22.68 1.18
C ASN A 522 4.66 -21.65 2.02
N THR A 523 4.10 -20.47 2.26
CA THR A 523 4.77 -19.36 2.94
C THR A 523 5.16 -19.73 4.37
N MET A 524 6.39 -19.38 4.75
CA MET A 524 6.94 -19.59 6.08
C MET A 524 6.94 -18.26 6.86
N TYR A 525 6.40 -18.26 8.07
CA TYR A 525 6.30 -17.12 8.99
C TYR A 525 7.43 -17.11 10.02
N SER A 526 8.04 -15.95 10.20
CA SER A 526 9.06 -15.67 11.23
C SER A 526 8.50 -14.77 12.35
N GLU A 527 7.77 -13.73 11.95
CA GLU A 527 7.12 -12.80 12.87
C GLU A 527 5.79 -13.35 13.38
N ILE A 528 5.84 -14.27 14.36
CA ILE A 528 4.63 -14.79 15.01
C ILE A 528 4.36 -13.98 16.28
N THR A 529 3.24 -13.28 16.26
CA THR A 529 2.76 -12.38 17.32
C THR A 529 1.53 -12.98 17.97
N GLN A 530 1.14 -12.45 19.13
CA GLN A 530 -0.05 -12.91 19.85
C GLN A 530 -0.91 -11.71 20.21
N GLU A 531 -2.19 -11.82 19.94
CA GLU A 531 -3.21 -10.87 20.33
C GLU A 531 -3.12 -10.55 21.84
N GLY A 532 -3.20 -9.27 22.16
CA GLY A 532 -3.02 -8.70 23.49
C GLY A 532 -1.58 -8.47 23.91
N GLN A 533 -0.59 -9.11 23.28
CA GLN A 533 0.82 -8.90 23.62
C GLN A 533 1.32 -7.53 23.11
N THR A 534 2.25 -6.95 23.87
CA THR A 534 3.04 -5.80 23.44
C THR A 534 4.45 -6.26 23.08
N GLU A 535 4.95 -5.85 21.92
CA GLU A 535 6.32 -6.16 21.48
C GLU A 535 7.12 -4.89 21.18
N VAL A 536 8.44 -4.94 21.44
CA VAL A 536 9.40 -3.92 21.02
C VAL A 536 10.20 -4.43 19.83
N TRP A 537 10.24 -3.66 18.75
CA TRP A 537 10.98 -4.01 17.55
C TRP A 537 12.13 -3.00 17.35
N GLN A 538 13.36 -3.50 17.34
CA GLN A 538 14.56 -2.80 16.91
C GLN A 538 14.82 -3.13 15.44
N ILE A 539 14.72 -2.13 14.59
CA ILE A 539 14.94 -2.26 13.15
C ILE A 539 16.25 -1.56 12.80
N ILE A 540 17.22 -2.36 12.35
CA ILE A 540 18.59 -1.92 12.04
C ILE A 540 18.67 -1.67 10.54
N ASN A 541 18.72 -0.40 10.16
CA ASN A 541 18.89 -0.06 8.76
C ASN A 541 20.37 -0.12 8.36
N MET A 542 20.76 -1.22 7.70
CA MET A 542 22.12 -1.44 7.19
C MET A 542 22.33 -0.85 5.79
N THR A 543 21.28 -0.32 5.15
CA THR A 543 21.31 0.13 3.76
C THR A 543 21.64 1.62 3.65
N ALA A 544 21.77 2.11 2.41
CA ALA A 544 22.12 3.50 2.13
C ALA A 544 20.93 4.47 2.22
N ASP A 545 19.70 3.94 2.05
CA ASP A 545 18.47 4.72 1.91
C ASP A 545 17.60 4.65 3.17
N ALA A 546 16.70 5.63 3.29
CA ALA A 546 15.68 5.61 4.33
C ALA A 546 14.47 4.79 3.87
N HIS A 547 13.93 3.96 4.77
CA HIS A 547 12.80 3.09 4.47
C HIS A 547 11.60 3.45 5.35
N PRO A 548 10.45 3.87 4.79
CA PRO A 548 9.21 4.01 5.56
C PRO A 548 8.65 2.63 5.84
N ILE A 549 8.87 2.07 7.04
CA ILE A 549 8.36 0.75 7.40
C ILE A 549 6.93 0.85 7.89
N HIS A 550 6.04 0.10 7.23
CA HIS A 550 4.64 -0.04 7.53
C HIS A 550 4.32 -1.40 8.15
N LEU A 551 3.43 -1.44 9.15
CA LEU A 551 2.83 -2.66 9.70
C LEU A 551 1.31 -2.59 9.51
N HIS A 552 0.72 -3.64 8.94
CA HIS A 552 -0.73 -3.80 8.86
C HIS A 552 -1.34 -4.06 10.26
N LEU A 553 -2.67 -3.99 10.38
CA LEU A 553 -3.49 -4.18 11.60
C LEU A 553 -3.28 -3.18 12.74
N VAL A 554 -2.03 -2.97 13.17
CA VAL A 554 -1.70 -2.26 14.40
C VAL A 554 -1.13 -0.87 14.11
N GLN A 555 -1.46 0.07 15.00
CA GLN A 555 -0.68 1.29 15.13
C GLN A 555 0.40 1.08 16.20
N PHE A 556 1.51 1.80 16.08
CA PHE A 556 2.66 1.71 16.96
C PHE A 556 3.25 3.08 17.28
N GLN A 557 4.10 3.10 18.31
CA GLN A 557 4.73 4.31 18.83
C GLN A 557 6.24 4.21 18.76
N LEU A 558 6.90 5.33 18.48
CA LEU A 558 8.35 5.40 18.47
C LEU A 558 8.90 5.46 19.89
N LEU A 559 9.90 4.64 20.16
CA LEU A 559 10.71 4.74 21.37
C LEU A 559 11.92 5.63 21.10
N SER A 560 12.75 5.26 20.13
CA SER A 560 13.96 6.04 19.84
C SER A 560 14.55 5.74 18.46
N ARG A 561 15.48 6.61 18.04
CA ARG A 561 16.41 6.34 16.96
C ARG A 561 17.84 6.55 17.43
N GLN A 562 18.74 5.60 17.17
CA GLN A 562 20.12 5.69 17.63
C GLN A 562 21.09 5.30 16.52
N LYS A 563 22.15 6.09 16.33
CA LYS A 563 23.19 5.74 15.35
C LYS A 563 23.91 4.47 15.77
N PHE A 564 24.40 3.71 14.80
CA PHE A 564 25.32 2.61 15.04
C PHE A 564 26.49 2.64 14.06
N ASN A 565 27.57 1.95 14.42
CA ASN A 565 28.73 1.80 13.55
C ASN A 565 28.45 0.72 12.50
N THR A 566 27.92 1.14 11.35
CA THR A 566 27.57 0.27 10.21
C THR A 566 28.71 -0.66 9.82
N ASN A 567 29.93 -0.13 9.67
CA ASN A 567 31.11 -0.91 9.27
C ASN A 567 31.49 -2.00 10.28
N ARG A 568 31.36 -1.75 11.58
CA ARG A 568 31.66 -2.75 12.61
C ARG A 568 30.56 -3.80 12.71
N TYR A 569 29.29 -3.38 12.65
CA TYR A 569 28.17 -4.31 12.69
C TYR A 569 28.13 -5.20 11.45
N ALA A 570 28.32 -4.63 10.25
CA ALA A 570 28.39 -5.40 9.01
C ALA A 570 29.47 -6.48 9.03
N LYS A 571 30.63 -6.25 9.69
CA LYS A 571 31.65 -7.29 9.88
C LYS A 571 31.15 -8.45 10.74
N VAL A 572 30.48 -8.17 11.85
CA VAL A 572 29.93 -9.22 12.74
C VAL A 572 28.80 -9.97 12.05
N TYR A 573 27.91 -9.25 11.37
CA TYR A 573 26.85 -9.82 10.54
C TYR A 573 27.41 -10.77 9.47
N ASN A 574 28.44 -10.34 8.74
CA ASN A 574 29.13 -11.15 7.74
C ASN A 574 29.83 -12.37 8.34
N SER A 575 30.48 -12.22 9.50
CA SER A 575 31.11 -13.33 10.21
C SER A 575 30.10 -14.38 10.69
N ALA A 576 28.88 -13.96 11.03
CA ALA A 576 27.80 -14.89 11.39
C ALA A 576 27.38 -15.76 10.19
N PHE A 577 27.30 -15.19 8.98
CA PHE A 577 27.08 -15.98 7.76
C PHE A 577 28.22 -16.96 7.46
N VAL A 578 29.48 -16.54 7.65
CA VAL A 578 30.63 -17.45 7.52
C VAL A 578 30.51 -18.63 8.49
N ALA A 579 30.11 -18.36 9.74
CA ALA A 579 29.88 -19.41 10.73
C ALA A 579 28.67 -20.30 10.38
N ALA A 580 27.68 -19.77 9.66
CA ALA A 580 26.51 -20.49 9.16
C ALA A 580 26.78 -21.31 7.88
N GLY A 581 28.01 -21.28 7.35
CA GLY A 581 28.42 -22.10 6.21
C GLY A 581 28.59 -21.36 4.88
N PHE A 582 28.52 -20.03 4.86
CA PHE A 582 28.74 -19.21 3.67
C PHE A 582 30.16 -18.63 3.66
N PRO A 583 31.15 -19.27 3.02
CA PRO A 583 32.56 -18.86 3.12
C PRO A 583 32.83 -17.45 2.56
N LEU A 584 31.93 -16.93 1.73
CA LEU A 584 32.01 -15.58 1.16
C LEU A 584 31.29 -14.52 2.01
N GLY A 585 30.61 -14.93 3.08
CA GLY A 585 29.88 -14.03 3.97
C GLY A 585 28.40 -13.92 3.62
N PHE A 586 27.86 -12.70 3.67
CA PHE A 586 26.45 -12.37 3.48
C PHE A 586 25.81 -13.12 2.29
N GLU A 587 24.73 -13.84 2.58
CA GLU A 587 23.90 -14.51 1.58
C GLU A 587 22.51 -13.85 1.54
N GLY A 588 22.20 -13.17 0.45
CA GLY A 588 20.94 -12.46 0.24
C GLY A 588 19.73 -13.40 0.19
N GLY A 589 18.62 -13.02 0.81
CA GLY A 589 17.36 -13.76 0.75
C GLY A 589 17.34 -15.09 1.50
N TRP A 590 18.47 -15.51 2.08
CA TRP A 590 18.58 -16.75 2.84
C TRP A 590 17.85 -16.70 4.18
N GLY A 591 17.60 -15.52 4.74
CA GLY A 591 17.16 -15.30 6.12
C GLY A 591 18.29 -14.78 7.02
N PRO A 592 18.00 -14.48 8.30
CA PRO A 592 19.02 -13.98 9.21
C PRO A 592 20.07 -15.07 9.53
N PRO A 593 21.33 -14.67 9.83
CA PRO A 593 22.46 -15.61 9.92
C PRO A 593 22.40 -16.55 11.13
N LEU A 594 21.64 -16.23 12.17
CA LEU A 594 21.48 -17.05 13.38
C LEU A 594 20.05 -17.61 13.45
N ASN A 595 19.83 -18.57 14.34
CA ASN A 595 18.49 -19.07 14.65
C ASN A 595 17.60 -17.93 15.18
N TYR A 596 16.44 -17.74 14.57
CA TYR A 596 15.47 -16.69 14.85
C TYR A 596 14.98 -16.72 16.31
N GLY A 597 14.74 -17.92 16.83
CA GLY A 597 14.23 -18.15 18.19
C GLY A 597 15.31 -18.06 19.27
N THR A 598 16.59 -18.05 18.90
CA THR A 598 17.68 -17.84 19.86
C THR A 598 17.82 -16.36 20.13
N GLY A 599 17.29 -15.91 21.26
CA GLY A 599 17.42 -14.53 21.65
C GLY A 599 18.87 -14.12 21.89
N ASN A 600 19.27 -12.95 21.37
CA ASN A 600 20.51 -12.32 21.81
C ASN A 600 20.24 -11.60 23.15
N ASP A 601 21.13 -11.78 24.13
CA ASP A 601 21.03 -11.15 25.44
C ASP A 601 22.04 -10.00 25.50
N PRO A 602 21.62 -8.74 25.27
CA PRO A 602 22.50 -7.62 25.48
C PRO A 602 22.77 -7.49 26.98
N ALA A 603 24.00 -7.81 27.36
CA ALA A 603 24.43 -7.87 28.75
C ALA A 603 24.01 -6.61 29.53
N GLY A 604 23.28 -6.83 30.64
CA GLY A 604 22.95 -5.77 31.60
C GLY A 604 21.67 -4.99 31.33
N THR A 605 20.77 -5.47 30.46
CA THR A 605 19.59 -4.71 30.04
C THR A 605 18.26 -5.08 30.74
N ASN A 606 18.21 -6.08 31.63
CA ASN A 606 17.00 -6.54 32.36
C ASN A 606 15.78 -6.88 31.45
N TRP A 607 16.00 -6.99 30.15
CA TRP A 607 15.01 -7.20 29.11
C TRP A 607 14.93 -8.69 28.75
N THR A 608 13.79 -9.13 28.21
CA THR A 608 13.72 -10.42 27.51
C THR A 608 14.66 -10.38 26.29
N PRO A 609 15.43 -11.46 26.00
CA PRO A 609 16.32 -11.50 24.85
C PRO A 609 15.63 -11.12 23.53
N PHE A 610 16.33 -10.42 22.62
CA PHE A 610 15.76 -10.04 21.32
C PHE A 610 15.80 -11.24 20.37
N LEU A 611 14.62 -11.63 19.87
CA LEU A 611 14.48 -12.59 18.78
C LEU A 611 14.82 -11.93 17.43
N GLY A 612 14.97 -12.73 16.37
CA GLY A 612 15.15 -12.20 15.02
C GLY A 612 16.35 -12.77 14.26
N GLY A 613 17.20 -13.54 14.93
CA GLY A 613 18.31 -14.27 14.30
C GLY A 613 19.53 -13.41 13.95
N ASN A 614 19.65 -12.23 14.57
CA ASN A 614 20.70 -11.26 14.27
C ASN A 614 21.73 -11.14 15.41
N PRO A 615 23.02 -10.92 15.10
CA PRO A 615 24.01 -10.57 16.12
C PRO A 615 23.59 -9.32 16.90
N ASP A 616 23.93 -9.24 18.18
CA ASP A 616 23.59 -8.08 19.02
C ASP A 616 24.19 -6.77 18.47
N VAL A 617 23.34 -5.75 18.26
CA VAL A 617 23.75 -4.43 17.77
C VAL A 617 24.27 -3.52 18.87
N THR A 618 23.97 -3.83 20.14
CA THR A 618 24.30 -2.99 21.31
C THR A 618 25.77 -2.57 21.37
N PRO A 619 26.77 -3.46 21.14
CA PRO A 619 28.18 -3.09 21.15
C PRO A 619 28.60 -2.11 20.03
N HIS A 620 27.71 -1.86 19.07
CA HIS A 620 27.93 -1.04 17.89
C HIS A 620 27.18 0.28 17.93
N LEU A 621 26.30 0.51 18.91
CA LEU A 621 25.56 1.77 19.06
C LEU A 621 26.49 2.96 19.32
N GLN A 622 26.08 4.14 18.84
CA GLN A 622 26.85 5.38 18.88
C GLN A 622 25.99 6.54 19.40
N GLY A 623 26.54 7.26 20.38
CA GLY A 623 25.85 8.39 21.01
C GLY A 623 24.62 7.95 21.81
N MET A 624 23.85 8.93 22.28
CA MET A 624 22.59 8.67 22.98
C MET A 624 21.45 8.43 21.98
N PRO A 625 20.45 7.60 22.32
CA PRO A 625 19.21 7.54 21.56
C PRO A 625 18.56 8.92 21.44
N LYS A 626 18.07 9.25 20.25
CA LYS A 626 17.29 10.47 20.01
C LYS A 626 15.85 10.24 20.48
N PRO A 627 15.26 11.20 21.20
CA PRO A 627 13.85 11.13 21.54
C PRO A 627 12.97 11.26 20.30
N THR A 628 11.72 10.87 20.44
CA THR A 628 10.70 11.01 19.39
C THR A 628 10.46 12.48 19.08
N LEU A 629 10.33 12.85 17.80
CA LEU A 629 9.98 14.23 17.43
C LEU A 629 8.55 14.55 17.87
N PRO A 630 8.23 15.80 18.27
CA PRO A 630 6.89 16.13 18.75
C PRO A 630 5.76 15.71 17.80
N ASN A 631 5.95 15.86 16.49
CA ASN A 631 5.00 15.48 15.46
C ASN A 631 4.98 13.98 15.12
N GLU A 632 5.80 13.17 15.78
CA GLU A 632 5.80 11.71 15.76
C GLU A 632 5.32 11.12 17.10
N MET A 633 4.98 11.94 18.11
CA MET A 633 4.50 11.52 19.43
C MET A 633 3.01 11.14 19.42
N GLY A 634 2.65 10.24 18.49
CA GLY A 634 1.27 9.81 18.25
C GLY A 634 1.19 8.35 17.83
N TRP A 635 -0.01 7.95 17.42
CA TRP A 635 -0.22 6.70 16.73
C TRP A 635 0.25 6.79 15.29
N LYS A 636 1.17 5.91 14.92
CA LYS A 636 1.69 5.80 13.57
C LYS A 636 1.64 4.35 13.11
N ASP A 637 1.42 4.14 11.83
CA ASP A 637 1.54 2.82 11.21
C ASP A 637 2.69 2.77 10.21
N THR A 638 3.31 3.91 9.91
CA THR A 638 4.47 4.01 9.01
C THR A 638 5.53 4.88 9.67
N PHE A 639 6.75 4.38 9.85
CA PHE A 639 7.87 5.18 10.36
C PHE A 639 9.10 5.13 9.47
N ILE A 640 9.80 6.25 9.39
CA ILE A 640 11.08 6.34 8.69
C ILE A 640 12.18 5.64 9.49
N MET A 641 12.81 4.64 8.85
CA MET A 641 14.02 3.95 9.30
C MET A 641 15.22 4.57 8.58
N TYR A 642 15.95 5.46 9.25
CA TYR A 642 17.07 6.18 8.64
C TYR A 642 18.32 5.30 8.47
N PRO A 643 19.10 5.49 7.39
CA PRO A 643 20.31 4.71 7.14
C PRO A 643 21.36 4.92 8.23
N GLY A 644 21.94 3.82 8.72
CA GLY A 644 22.93 3.86 9.81
C GLY A 644 22.36 4.17 11.19
N GLU A 645 21.04 4.07 11.36
CA GLU A 645 20.36 4.14 12.65
C GLU A 645 19.65 2.81 12.96
N VAL A 646 19.54 2.52 14.26
CA VAL A 646 18.60 1.55 14.83
C VAL A 646 17.37 2.35 15.26
N THR A 647 16.23 2.04 14.66
CA THR A 647 14.94 2.60 15.07
C THR A 647 14.24 1.59 15.97
N THR A 648 13.81 2.03 17.15
CA THR A 648 13.10 1.19 18.11
C THR A 648 11.66 1.65 18.21
N VAL A 649 10.72 0.74 17.94
CA VAL A 649 9.28 0.97 18.03
C VAL A 649 8.61 0.02 19.01
N ILE A 650 7.44 0.39 19.51
CA ILE A 650 6.61 -0.47 20.36
C ILE A 650 5.20 -0.59 19.79
N ALA A 651 4.76 -1.83 19.59
CA ALA A 651 3.45 -2.17 19.05
C ALA A 651 2.71 -3.07 20.03
N ARG A 652 1.39 -2.94 20.10
CA ARG A 652 0.51 -3.81 20.87
C ARG A 652 -0.53 -4.40 19.94
N TRP A 653 -0.64 -5.72 19.91
CA TRP A 653 -1.60 -6.45 19.06
C TRP A 653 -2.99 -6.46 19.69
N ALA A 654 -3.56 -5.27 19.87
CA ALA A 654 -4.89 -5.03 20.42
C ALA A 654 -5.43 -3.68 19.89
N PRO A 655 -6.72 -3.38 20.08
CA PRO A 655 -7.27 -2.07 19.72
C PRO A 655 -6.44 -0.91 20.31
N THR A 656 -6.24 0.14 19.51
CA THR A 656 -5.38 1.28 19.86
C THR A 656 -5.77 2.02 21.13
N ASP A 657 -7.06 2.06 21.47
CA ASP A 657 -7.59 2.72 22.65
C ASP A 657 -7.68 1.79 23.88
N ALA A 658 -7.23 0.55 23.74
CA ALA A 658 -7.21 -0.39 24.85
C ALA A 658 -6.36 0.14 26.03
N PRO A 659 -6.86 0.09 27.28
CA PRO A 659 -6.18 0.74 28.41
C PRO A 659 -4.71 0.31 28.56
N ALA A 660 -3.82 1.29 28.78
CA ALA A 660 -2.37 1.04 28.92
C ALA A 660 -2.05 -0.03 29.98
N ALA A 661 -2.79 -0.01 31.09
CA ALA A 661 -2.62 -0.90 32.25
C ALA A 661 -3.34 -2.26 32.13
N ALA A 662 -4.12 -2.49 31.06
CA ALA A 662 -4.80 -3.76 30.87
C ALA A 662 -3.79 -4.90 30.65
N PRO A 663 -3.93 -6.05 31.33
CA PRO A 663 -3.05 -7.18 31.12
C PRO A 663 -3.27 -7.79 29.72
N ALA A 664 -2.20 -8.29 29.10
CA ALA A 664 -2.25 -8.87 27.74
C ALA A 664 -3.34 -9.93 27.58
N ASN A 665 -3.60 -10.71 28.62
CA ASN A 665 -4.58 -11.80 28.60
C ASN A 665 -6.04 -11.33 28.62
N SER A 666 -6.31 -10.02 28.77
CA SER A 666 -7.64 -9.39 28.71
C SER A 666 -7.82 -8.49 27.48
N LEU A 667 -6.88 -8.52 26.53
CA LEU A 667 -6.85 -7.66 25.36
C LEU A 667 -7.09 -8.48 24.09
N TRP A 668 -8.05 -8.04 23.27
CA TRP A 668 -8.40 -8.66 21.99
C TRP A 668 -9.15 -7.67 21.10
N PHE A 669 -9.09 -7.90 19.79
CA PHE A 669 -9.95 -7.25 18.80
C PHE A 669 -11.38 -7.79 18.90
N ASP A 670 -12.33 -7.13 18.25
CA ASP A 670 -13.71 -7.62 18.13
C ASP A 670 -13.84 -8.74 17.07
N PHE A 671 -12.87 -8.84 16.16
CA PHE A 671 -12.71 -9.96 15.22
C PHE A 671 -11.62 -10.95 15.63
N ASN A 672 -11.52 -12.07 14.92
CA ASN A 672 -10.40 -13.00 15.03
C ASN A 672 -9.26 -12.54 14.11
N PRO A 673 -8.08 -12.15 14.64
CA PRO A 673 -6.96 -11.71 13.80
C PRO A 673 -6.22 -12.88 13.13
N ASN A 674 -6.46 -14.13 13.57
CA ASN A 674 -5.90 -15.34 12.97
C ASN A 674 -6.77 -15.83 11.80
N GLY A 675 -6.70 -15.13 10.66
CA GLY A 675 -7.58 -15.32 9.49
C GLY A 675 -6.98 -16.12 8.32
N GLY A 676 -6.01 -17.01 8.57
CA GLY A 676 -5.49 -17.94 7.56
C GLY A 676 -4.38 -17.43 6.65
N HIS A 677 -4.37 -16.15 6.27
CA HIS A 677 -3.31 -15.57 5.40
C HIS A 677 -2.38 -14.57 6.10
N GLY A 678 -2.64 -14.29 7.39
CA GLY A 678 -1.85 -13.35 8.20
C GLY A 678 -1.97 -11.89 7.75
N TYR A 679 -1.02 -11.07 8.20
CA TYR A 679 -0.86 -9.66 7.84
C TYR A 679 0.54 -9.46 7.27
N VAL A 680 0.90 -8.25 6.83
CA VAL A 680 2.26 -7.97 6.34
C VAL A 680 2.90 -6.78 7.04
N TRP A 681 4.23 -6.78 7.03
CA TRP A 681 5.03 -5.60 7.33
C TRP A 681 6.06 -5.41 6.22
N HIS A 682 6.28 -4.18 5.80
CA HIS A 682 7.07 -3.91 4.60
C HIS A 682 7.61 -2.49 4.57
N CYS A 683 8.54 -2.25 3.65
CA CYS A 683 8.86 -0.90 3.23
C CYS A 683 7.76 -0.37 2.32
N HIS A 684 7.35 0.87 2.56
CA HIS A 684 6.33 1.57 1.77
C HIS A 684 6.95 2.43 0.65
N ILE A 685 8.25 2.26 0.38
CA ILE A 685 8.74 2.45 -0.99
C ILE A 685 8.21 1.24 -1.77
N ILE A 686 7.12 1.41 -2.50
CA ILE A 686 6.37 0.27 -3.07
C ILE A 686 7.13 -0.45 -4.19
N ASP A 687 8.16 0.19 -4.74
CA ASP A 687 9.14 -0.48 -5.60
C ASP A 687 10.05 -1.46 -4.80
N HIS A 688 10.40 -1.15 -3.55
CA HIS A 688 11.08 -2.07 -2.64
C HIS A 688 10.13 -3.17 -2.17
N GLU A 689 8.89 -2.83 -1.84
CA GLU A 689 7.83 -3.78 -1.44
C GLU A 689 7.71 -4.94 -2.42
N ASP A 690 7.57 -4.61 -3.71
CA ASP A 690 7.40 -5.59 -4.79
C ASP A 690 8.64 -6.47 -5.05
N ASN A 691 9.84 -6.08 -4.58
CA ASN A 691 11.06 -6.86 -4.81
C ASN A 691 12.17 -6.62 -3.75
N GLU A 692 12.10 -7.24 -2.58
CA GLU A 692 11.06 -8.10 -2.01
C GLU A 692 10.93 -7.70 -0.53
N MET A 693 10.88 -6.39 -0.24
CA MET A 693 11.04 -5.80 1.10
C MET A 693 9.74 -5.85 1.90
N MET A 694 9.10 -7.01 1.86
CA MET A 694 7.82 -7.30 2.46
C MET A 694 7.82 -8.71 3.03
N ARG A 695 7.32 -8.85 4.26
CA ARG A 695 7.17 -10.15 4.90
C ARG A 695 5.80 -10.31 5.54
N PRO A 696 5.15 -11.47 5.34
CA PRO A 696 3.96 -11.83 6.08
C PRO A 696 4.31 -12.17 7.53
N TYR A 697 3.39 -11.81 8.43
CA TYR A 697 3.46 -12.07 9.85
C TYR A 697 2.12 -12.62 10.35
N LEU A 698 2.14 -13.42 11.41
CA LEU A 698 0.95 -14.06 11.96
C LEU A 698 0.56 -13.42 13.29
N VAL A 699 -0.74 -13.21 13.50
CA VAL A 699 -1.31 -12.83 14.81
C VAL A 699 -2.12 -13.99 15.33
N THR A 700 -1.58 -14.68 16.33
CA THR A 700 -2.32 -15.75 17.01
C THR A 700 -3.36 -15.15 17.94
N ALA A 701 -4.58 -15.68 17.91
CA ALA A 701 -5.67 -15.19 18.73
C ALA A 701 -5.43 -15.46 20.22
N ASN A 702 -5.98 -14.59 21.06
CA ASN A 702 -5.90 -14.70 22.51
C ASN A 702 -6.84 -15.80 22.98
N THR A 703 -6.30 -16.81 23.69
CA THR A 703 -7.07 -17.97 24.15
C THR A 703 -8.21 -17.61 25.11
N ASN A 704 -8.13 -16.44 25.77
CA ASN A 704 -9.17 -15.93 26.66
C ASN A 704 -10.24 -15.09 25.95
N ALA A 705 -10.07 -14.79 24.67
CA ALA A 705 -11.04 -14.02 23.91
C ALA A 705 -12.41 -14.75 23.92
N PRO A 706 -13.51 -14.07 24.28
CA PRO A 706 -14.83 -14.70 24.36
C PRO A 706 -15.32 -15.20 22.99
N GLY A 707 -16.21 -16.19 22.99
CA GLY A 707 -16.99 -16.59 21.80
C GLY A 707 -16.39 -17.68 20.91
N GLY A 708 -15.44 -18.49 21.39
CA GLY A 708 -14.90 -19.61 20.57
C GLY A 708 -14.15 -19.14 19.32
N ARG A 709 -13.75 -17.85 19.27
CA ARG A 709 -12.99 -17.25 18.16
C ARG A 709 -11.65 -17.95 17.87
N ASN A 710 -11.19 -18.78 18.82
CA ASN A 710 -9.98 -19.59 18.72
C ASN A 710 -10.12 -20.91 17.95
N THR A 711 -11.33 -21.31 17.54
CA THR A 711 -11.56 -22.69 17.03
C THR A 711 -12.02 -22.79 15.57
N SER A 712 -12.12 -21.69 14.83
CA SER A 712 -12.51 -21.75 13.41
C SER A 712 -11.83 -20.66 12.57
N PRO A 713 -11.02 -21.02 11.55
CA PRO A 713 -10.44 -20.05 10.61
C PRO A 713 -11.48 -19.45 9.64
N PHE A 714 -12.79 -19.66 9.83
CA PHE A 714 -13.73 -19.54 8.72
C PHE A 714 -14.44 -18.20 8.60
N TYR A 715 -13.96 -17.43 7.61
CA TYR A 715 -14.72 -16.65 6.63
C TYR A 715 -16.21 -17.05 6.47
N LEU A 716 -16.51 -18.35 6.34
CA LEU A 716 -17.88 -18.88 6.14
C LEU A 716 -18.87 -18.53 7.28
N GLY A 717 -18.38 -18.43 8.52
CA GLY A 717 -19.23 -18.11 9.68
C GLY A 717 -19.72 -16.66 9.66
N TYR A 718 -18.93 -15.74 9.11
CA TYR A 718 -19.29 -14.32 9.01
C TYR A 718 -20.50 -14.14 8.08
N TYR A 719 -20.44 -14.63 6.84
CA TYR A 719 -21.56 -14.48 5.88
C TYR A 719 -22.80 -15.29 6.27
N ASN A 720 -22.63 -16.43 6.94
CA ASN A 720 -23.77 -17.19 7.48
C ASN A 720 -24.53 -16.43 8.58
N THR A 721 -23.89 -15.47 9.23
CA THR A 721 -24.48 -14.66 10.31
C THR A 721 -24.76 -13.21 9.91
N HIS A 722 -24.26 -12.77 8.74
CA HIS A 722 -24.41 -11.41 8.20
C HIS A 722 -25.10 -11.45 6.83
N PRO A 723 -26.46 -11.53 6.78
CA PRO A 723 -27.20 -11.71 5.53
C PRO A 723 -27.04 -10.55 4.54
N ALA A 724 -26.72 -9.33 5.00
CA ALA A 724 -26.39 -8.21 4.12
C ALA A 724 -25.05 -8.41 3.40
N ALA A 725 -24.02 -8.85 4.12
CA ALA A 725 -22.73 -9.25 3.55
C ALA A 725 -22.89 -10.43 2.59
N ALA A 726 -23.74 -11.41 2.94
CA ALA A 726 -24.03 -12.57 2.08
C ALA A 726 -24.75 -12.15 0.78
N ALA A 727 -25.65 -11.17 0.84
CA ALA A 727 -26.27 -10.60 -0.33
C ALA A 727 -25.25 -9.90 -1.24
N LEU A 728 -24.25 -9.20 -0.68
CA LEU A 728 -23.15 -8.62 -1.44
C LEU A 728 -22.20 -9.69 -2.01
N ALA A 729 -21.91 -10.75 -1.27
CA ALA A 729 -21.03 -11.86 -1.71
C ALA A 729 -21.66 -12.71 -2.83
N SER A 730 -23.00 -12.70 -2.96
CA SER A 730 -23.69 -13.29 -4.10
C SER A 730 -23.44 -12.57 -5.43
N PHE A 731 -22.76 -11.42 -5.41
CA PHE A 731 -22.21 -10.72 -6.58
C PHE A 731 -20.73 -11.09 -6.80
N SER A 732 -20.44 -12.35 -7.09
CA SER A 732 -19.07 -12.78 -7.41
C SER A 732 -18.73 -12.55 -8.91
N PRO A 733 -17.48 -12.20 -9.27
CA PRO A 733 -17.06 -11.94 -10.64
C PRO A 733 -16.95 -13.27 -11.41
N GLY A 734 -17.93 -13.56 -12.27
CA GLY A 734 -17.84 -14.74 -13.15
C GLY A 734 -19.18 -15.24 -13.66
N SER A 735 -19.92 -14.43 -14.42
CA SER A 735 -20.93 -15.00 -15.32
C SER A 735 -20.22 -15.71 -16.47
N MET A 736 -20.09 -17.03 -16.37
CA MET A 736 -19.77 -17.88 -17.53
C MET A 736 -20.97 -17.91 -18.48
N ASP A 737 -20.87 -17.31 -19.67
CA ASP A 737 -20.91 -18.07 -20.93
C ASP A 737 -20.56 -17.19 -22.15
N ASP A 738 -20.05 -17.85 -23.19
CA ASP A 738 -19.56 -17.33 -24.46
C ASP A 738 -20.61 -16.56 -25.27
N GLY A 739 -20.21 -15.37 -25.74
CA GLY A 739 -20.71 -14.77 -26.98
C GLY A 739 -22.03 -13.97 -26.89
N GLY A 740 -21.89 -12.65 -26.91
CA GLY A 740 -22.95 -11.73 -27.35
C GLY A 740 -23.37 -10.71 -26.30
N ALA A 741 -23.26 -9.43 -26.67
CA ALA A 741 -23.63 -8.29 -25.85
C ALA A 741 -25.10 -8.33 -25.38
N ALA A 742 -25.30 -8.42 -24.07
CA ALA A 742 -26.52 -8.03 -23.35
C ALA A 742 -26.17 -7.70 -21.88
N PRO A 743 -27.00 -6.94 -21.15
CA PRO A 743 -26.66 -6.44 -19.81
C PRO A 743 -26.51 -7.57 -18.80
N ARG A 744 -25.45 -7.50 -17.98
CA ARG A 744 -25.16 -8.42 -16.87
C ARG A 744 -26.37 -8.48 -15.93
N THR A 745 -27.08 -9.60 -15.88
CA THR A 745 -28.16 -9.82 -14.91
C THR A 745 -27.72 -10.80 -13.83
N SER A 746 -27.96 -10.37 -12.60
CA SER A 746 -27.62 -10.94 -11.30
C SER A 746 -28.45 -12.18 -10.92
N GLY A 747 -27.84 -13.17 -10.27
CA GLY A 747 -28.59 -14.21 -9.55
C GLY A 747 -27.76 -15.44 -9.16
N LEU A 748 -28.26 -16.20 -8.17
CA LEU A 748 -27.84 -17.58 -7.91
C LEU A 748 -27.98 -18.40 -9.21
N PRO A 749 -27.12 -19.41 -9.43
CA PRO A 749 -27.25 -20.27 -10.60
C PRO A 749 -28.65 -20.88 -10.64
N THR A 750 -29.30 -20.88 -11.81
CA THR A 750 -30.66 -21.43 -11.96
C THR A 750 -30.66 -22.94 -12.21
N ALA A 751 -29.47 -23.53 -12.44
CA ALA A 751 -29.28 -24.95 -12.69
C ALA A 751 -27.95 -25.44 -12.11
N TYR A 752 -27.87 -26.75 -11.87
CA TYR A 752 -26.60 -27.41 -11.54
C TYR A 752 -25.70 -27.47 -12.77
N SER A 753 -24.38 -27.31 -12.59
CA SER A 753 -23.42 -27.47 -13.69
C SER A 753 -22.06 -27.94 -13.21
N LEU A 754 -21.33 -28.69 -14.03
CA LEU A 754 -19.90 -29.02 -13.85
C LEU A 754 -19.10 -28.48 -15.03
N GLY A 755 -18.21 -27.52 -14.75
CA GLY A 755 -17.31 -26.88 -15.68
C GLY A 755 -16.14 -27.77 -16.08
N GLN A 756 -15.49 -27.41 -17.19
CA GLN A 756 -14.24 -28.05 -17.61
C GLN A 756 -13.09 -27.54 -16.72
N ASN A 757 -12.23 -28.44 -16.25
CA ASN A 757 -11.09 -28.10 -15.43
C ASN A 757 -10.11 -27.21 -16.21
N THR A 758 -9.45 -26.28 -15.52
CA THR A 758 -8.50 -25.32 -16.13
C THR A 758 -7.25 -25.19 -15.25
N PRO A 759 -6.03 -25.28 -15.81
CA PRO A 759 -5.73 -25.65 -17.20
C PRO A 759 -6.11 -27.11 -17.52
N ASN A 760 -6.23 -27.46 -18.81
CA ASN A 760 -6.39 -28.84 -19.28
C ASN A 760 -5.82 -28.99 -20.72
N PRO A 761 -4.71 -29.72 -20.96
CA PRO A 761 -3.96 -30.52 -19.99
C PRO A 761 -3.35 -29.70 -18.85
N PHE A 762 -3.06 -30.34 -17.71
CA PHE A 762 -2.54 -29.69 -16.51
C PHE A 762 -1.30 -30.39 -15.96
N ASN A 763 -0.50 -29.68 -15.16
CA ASN A 763 0.70 -30.21 -14.49
C ASN A 763 1.14 -29.34 -13.28
N PRO A 764 1.22 -29.88 -12.05
CA PRO A 764 0.44 -31.00 -11.53
C PRO A 764 -0.95 -30.57 -11.03
N THR A 765 -1.26 -29.28 -11.00
CA THR A 765 -2.48 -28.71 -10.41
C THR A 765 -3.50 -28.25 -11.45
N THR A 766 -4.79 -28.37 -11.13
CA THR A 766 -5.90 -27.85 -11.96
C THR A 766 -7.08 -27.48 -11.09
N GLN A 767 -7.92 -26.56 -11.57
CA GLN A 767 -9.15 -26.15 -10.88
C GLN A 767 -10.38 -26.75 -11.57
N ILE A 768 -11.32 -27.28 -10.78
CA ILE A 768 -12.63 -27.77 -11.22
C ILE A 768 -13.71 -26.85 -10.67
N ARG A 769 -14.55 -26.32 -11.55
CA ARG A 769 -15.64 -25.38 -11.20
C ARG A 769 -17.01 -26.05 -11.33
N PHE A 770 -17.95 -25.75 -10.45
CA PHE A 770 -19.33 -26.23 -10.54
C PHE A 770 -20.34 -25.24 -9.93
N ALA A 771 -21.63 -25.39 -10.26
CA ALA A 771 -22.71 -24.53 -9.78
C ALA A 771 -23.83 -25.35 -9.11
N LEU A 772 -24.44 -24.80 -8.06
CA LEU A 772 -25.55 -25.39 -7.30
C LEU A 772 -26.70 -24.37 -7.16
N PRO A 773 -27.91 -24.63 -7.70
CA PRO A 773 -29.05 -23.72 -7.61
C PRO A 773 -29.71 -23.69 -6.22
N ALA A 774 -29.39 -24.67 -5.37
CA ALA A 774 -29.87 -24.78 -3.99
C ALA A 774 -28.79 -25.50 -3.15
N GLU A 775 -28.83 -25.35 -1.82
CA GLU A 775 -28.00 -26.14 -0.92
C GLU A 775 -28.18 -27.64 -1.20
N SER A 776 -27.06 -28.35 -1.38
CA SER A 776 -27.04 -29.74 -1.82
C SER A 776 -25.94 -30.52 -1.14
N ARG A 777 -26.19 -31.81 -0.89
CA ARG A 777 -25.11 -32.76 -0.59
C ARG A 777 -24.31 -32.99 -1.88
N VAL A 778 -23.03 -32.67 -1.86
CA VAL A 778 -22.12 -32.72 -3.01
C VAL A 778 -21.05 -33.79 -2.80
N SER A 779 -20.81 -34.58 -3.84
CA SER A 779 -19.68 -35.50 -3.95
C SER A 779 -18.94 -35.23 -5.26
N LEU A 780 -17.73 -34.68 -5.18
CA LEU A 780 -16.84 -34.46 -6.33
C LEU A 780 -15.67 -35.44 -6.25
N VAL A 781 -15.62 -36.40 -7.17
CA VAL A 781 -14.70 -37.54 -7.11
C VAL A 781 -13.93 -37.69 -8.41
N VAL A 782 -12.63 -37.94 -8.30
CA VAL A 782 -11.73 -38.22 -9.42
C VAL A 782 -11.53 -39.73 -9.57
N TYR A 783 -11.59 -40.20 -10.81
CA TYR A 783 -11.42 -41.58 -11.24
C TYR A 783 -10.32 -41.68 -12.29
N ASN A 784 -9.59 -42.80 -12.28
CA ASN A 784 -8.71 -43.16 -13.38
C ASN A 784 -9.49 -43.82 -14.55
N VAL A 785 -8.82 -44.14 -15.65
CA VAL A 785 -9.44 -44.78 -16.83
C VAL A 785 -10.06 -46.16 -16.54
N ALA A 786 -9.65 -46.84 -15.46
CA ALA A 786 -10.22 -48.11 -15.03
C ALA A 786 -11.48 -47.94 -14.14
N GLY A 787 -11.93 -46.70 -13.91
CA GLY A 787 -13.06 -46.38 -13.05
C GLY A 787 -12.75 -46.48 -11.55
N GLN A 788 -11.48 -46.62 -11.17
CA GLN A 788 -11.08 -46.62 -9.76
C GLN A 788 -11.01 -45.19 -9.24
N LYS A 789 -11.60 -44.95 -8.07
CA LYS A 789 -11.51 -43.68 -7.35
C LYS A 789 -10.05 -43.42 -6.95
N VAL A 790 -9.49 -42.29 -7.38
CA VAL A 790 -8.11 -41.88 -7.05
C VAL A 790 -8.06 -40.66 -6.12
N ALA A 791 -9.09 -39.82 -6.10
CA ALA A 791 -9.22 -38.73 -5.13
C ALA A 791 -10.69 -38.42 -4.86
N THR A 792 -11.02 -38.01 -3.64
CA THR A 792 -12.30 -37.37 -3.31
C THR A 792 -11.99 -35.92 -2.99
N LEU A 793 -12.50 -35.00 -3.82
CA LEU A 793 -12.24 -33.57 -3.69
C LEU A 793 -13.26 -32.90 -2.79
N ILE A 794 -14.51 -33.36 -2.84
CA ILE A 794 -15.59 -32.94 -1.92
C ILE A 794 -16.44 -34.16 -1.59
N ASP A 795 -16.86 -34.28 -0.33
CA ASP A 795 -17.94 -35.15 0.13
C ASP A 795 -18.64 -34.47 1.32
N ASP A 796 -19.36 -33.38 1.04
CA ASP A 796 -20.03 -32.58 2.06
C ASP A 796 -21.27 -31.83 1.54
N THR A 797 -22.03 -31.20 2.42
CA THR A 797 -23.13 -30.30 2.06
C THR A 797 -22.57 -28.93 1.69
N ALA A 798 -22.94 -28.43 0.50
CA ALA A 798 -22.50 -27.13 -0.01
C ALA A 798 -23.71 -26.23 -0.32
N PRO A 799 -23.65 -24.92 -0.02
CA PRO A 799 -24.75 -23.98 -0.25
C PRO A 799 -24.99 -23.71 -1.74
N ALA A 800 -26.14 -23.12 -2.06
CA ALA A 800 -26.41 -22.61 -3.41
C ALA A 800 -25.34 -21.58 -3.82
N GLY A 801 -24.80 -21.70 -5.03
CA GLY A 801 -23.73 -20.83 -5.51
C GLY A 801 -22.81 -21.49 -6.53
N TYR A 802 -21.80 -20.74 -6.97
CA TYR A 802 -20.71 -21.22 -7.80
C TYR A 802 -19.53 -21.61 -6.91
N HIS A 803 -18.87 -22.72 -7.22
CA HIS A 803 -17.84 -23.34 -6.39
C HIS A 803 -16.62 -23.70 -7.26
N THR A 804 -15.42 -23.59 -6.69
CA THR A 804 -14.16 -23.97 -7.33
C THR A 804 -13.36 -24.85 -6.38
N VAL A 805 -12.79 -25.94 -6.88
CA VAL A 805 -11.94 -26.85 -6.11
C VAL A 805 -10.67 -27.17 -6.89
N GLU A 806 -9.53 -27.07 -6.21
CA GLU A 806 -8.24 -27.46 -6.76
C GLU A 806 -7.98 -28.96 -6.61
N LEU A 807 -7.36 -29.56 -7.62
CA LEU A 807 -6.78 -30.89 -7.58
C LEU A 807 -5.26 -30.76 -7.74
N ASP A 808 -4.51 -31.18 -6.73
CA ASP A 808 -3.09 -31.50 -6.85
C ASP A 808 -2.91 -32.97 -7.24
N ALA A 809 -2.36 -33.18 -8.43
CA ALA A 809 -2.08 -34.50 -8.99
C ALA A 809 -0.58 -34.87 -8.95
N ALA A 810 0.21 -34.25 -8.08
CA ALA A 810 1.66 -34.52 -7.95
C ALA A 810 1.97 -36.00 -7.72
N ASN A 811 1.08 -36.74 -7.06
CA ASN A 811 1.22 -38.17 -6.81
C ASN A 811 0.52 -39.08 -7.84
N LEU A 812 -0.11 -38.51 -8.87
CA LEU A 812 -0.79 -39.26 -9.93
C LEU A 812 0.13 -39.42 -11.16
N ALA A 813 -0.02 -40.50 -11.93
CA ALA A 813 0.75 -40.70 -13.16
C ALA A 813 0.16 -39.86 -14.31
N SER A 814 0.99 -39.39 -15.26
CA SER A 814 0.50 -38.74 -16.49
C SER A 814 -0.52 -39.62 -17.18
N GLY A 815 -1.62 -39.02 -17.61
CA GLY A 815 -2.72 -39.77 -18.20
C GLY A 815 -4.06 -39.05 -18.17
N VAL A 816 -5.09 -39.77 -18.62
CA VAL A 816 -6.46 -39.28 -18.65
C VAL A 816 -7.15 -39.66 -17.35
N TYR A 817 -7.84 -38.70 -16.75
CA TYR A 817 -8.68 -38.88 -15.57
C TYR A 817 -10.08 -38.36 -15.85
N PHE A 818 -11.03 -38.82 -15.06
CA PHE A 818 -12.41 -38.36 -15.08
C PHE A 818 -12.76 -37.81 -13.71
N TYR A 819 -13.49 -36.71 -13.64
CA TYR A 819 -14.06 -36.22 -12.39
C TYR A 819 -15.57 -36.15 -12.54
N ARG A 820 -16.28 -36.58 -11.49
CA ARG A 820 -17.74 -36.60 -11.44
C ARG A 820 -18.23 -35.82 -10.25
N LEU A 821 -19.18 -34.93 -10.51
CA LEU A 821 -19.96 -34.22 -9.51
C LEU A 821 -21.30 -34.92 -9.36
N ASP A 822 -21.62 -35.35 -8.14
CA ASP A 822 -22.95 -35.82 -7.72
C ASP A 822 -23.52 -34.79 -6.73
N ALA A 823 -24.65 -34.15 -7.05
CA ALA A 823 -25.29 -33.13 -6.21
C ALA A 823 -26.83 -33.28 -6.25
N GLY A 824 -27.42 -33.86 -5.21
CA GLY A 824 -28.85 -34.21 -5.22
C GLY A 824 -29.19 -35.19 -6.36
N ASN A 825 -30.04 -34.76 -7.30
CA ASN A 825 -30.40 -35.53 -8.51
C ASN A 825 -29.50 -35.23 -9.72
N PHE A 826 -28.53 -34.32 -9.58
CA PHE A 826 -27.60 -33.97 -10.65
C PHE A 826 -26.35 -34.85 -10.60
N SER A 827 -25.96 -35.44 -11.73
CA SER A 827 -24.68 -36.14 -11.88
C SER A 827 -24.06 -35.79 -13.23
N GLN A 828 -22.85 -35.25 -13.22
CA GLN A 828 -22.11 -34.92 -14.44
C GLN A 828 -20.65 -35.33 -14.32
N THR A 829 -20.12 -35.94 -15.39
CA THR A 829 -18.71 -36.36 -15.49
C THR A 829 -18.00 -35.57 -16.58
N ARG A 830 -16.76 -35.17 -16.31
CA ARG A 830 -15.87 -34.50 -17.26
C ARG A 830 -14.51 -35.19 -17.31
N LYS A 831 -13.77 -34.97 -18.40
CA LYS A 831 -12.45 -35.56 -18.66
C LYS A 831 -11.36 -34.51 -18.42
N MET A 832 -10.26 -34.91 -17.80
CA MET A 832 -9.05 -34.10 -17.67
C MET A 832 -7.81 -34.89 -18.07
N VAL A 833 -6.74 -34.19 -18.45
CA VAL A 833 -5.48 -34.76 -18.91
C VAL A 833 -4.34 -34.21 -18.06
N LEU A 834 -3.69 -35.08 -17.29
CA LEU A 834 -2.47 -34.75 -16.56
C LEU A 834 -1.26 -35.05 -17.44
N LEU A 835 -0.36 -34.07 -17.60
CA LEU A 835 0.84 -34.19 -18.43
C LEU A 835 2.08 -33.76 -17.65
N LYS A 836 2.74 -34.71 -16.98
CA LYS A 836 4.02 -34.49 -16.30
C LYS A 836 5.19 -34.37 -17.26
#